data_AF-A0A1I8EM64-F1
#
_entry.id   AF-A0A1I8EM64-F1
#
_cell.length_a   1.000
_cell.length_b   1.000
_cell.length_c   1.000
_cell.angle_alpha   90.00
_cell.angle_beta   90.00
_cell.angle_gamma   90.00
#
_symmetry.space_group_name_H-M   'P 1'
#
loop_
_entity.id
_entity.type
_entity.pdbx_description
1 polymer ?
#
loop_
_entity_poly.entity_id
_entity_poly.type
_entity_poly.pdbx_seq_one_letter_code
_entity_poly.pdbx_strand_id
1 'polypeptide(L)'
;MKGLICVIFFFVHGLRRVHTELIATPNKRQTTNDETDVPLEPNCSQPICLGPLSQIYCSGKLIHATWMFGMQETCPGNMMRKSPELILELFTNLTYPLKREQFQKFCGENFANISYLKQATLEDWTEEPENIRRLQNTGLKKFARKLNELWKVLAREFVEQVHKTPELFPILPVSNAFIVPGGSFQIYFYWDSYWINKGLLFSNMSTTVRQILENLASVVRFHGFIPNSGSVQLSRRSHPPLFTQMVADYYAATGNKTMLKEMIPWMNQEMLWWTKNRAFYVKLPSGRKYRMYQYRALSSCPRPENYLTDLNNGLSGTEHPEFIWSSIASACESGLDFSTRWFAHQGKYADTKYSIRTNNIIPVDLNVFMAWNFATLTNFHEILGRSKKAAEYRELYKRLREALDEVFWNEDYGAWFDYDLMEQKLRSGFYPSNVFPLLLGGYDARVTKKILNYLLESGALNFKGGIPVSLNNASHEQWDYPNGWPPLTHLFVESLRLSKNEKLVKIAEDAAWKFIRTAYNGMMYPKMGMPAACWEKYDIRYDDGTPGSGGEYPVQQGFGWTNGALLDLIYKYGILEQHTVSRTEPIGKSCASGKQFIFLVSILFGLLMLWLLIAFAPRLKKFSNTKHEELQLVETESQIAVKYKTK
;
A
#
# COMPACT_ATOMS: atom_id res chain seq x y z
N MET A 1 -47.30 9.09 -28.53
CA MET A 1 -48.18 8.11 -29.21
C MET A 1 -47.30 7.16 -29.98
N LYS A 2 -47.13 5.93 -29.48
CA LYS A 2 -47.76 4.71 -30.04
C LYS A 2 -47.29 4.49 -31.49
N GLY A 3 -46.43 3.52 -31.79
CA GLY A 3 -46.58 2.10 -31.49
C GLY A 3 -46.54 1.40 -32.86
N LEU A 4 -45.49 0.64 -33.15
CA LEU A 4 -45.48 -0.83 -33.05
C LEU A 4 -46.34 -1.50 -34.15
N ILE A 5 -45.71 -2.45 -34.85
CA ILE A 5 -46.27 -3.76 -35.29
C ILE A 5 -47.11 -3.70 -36.59
N CYS A 6 -46.96 -4.57 -37.59
CA CYS A 6 -46.50 -5.97 -37.67
C CYS A 6 -46.09 -6.27 -39.13
N VAL A 7 -44.99 -6.98 -39.43
CA VAL A 7 -44.89 -8.45 -39.58
C VAL A 7 -45.45 -8.94 -40.93
N ILE A 8 -44.56 -9.48 -41.77
CA ILE A 8 -44.38 -10.91 -42.09
C ILE A 8 -43.44 -10.95 -43.30
N PHE A 9 -42.23 -11.46 -43.13
CA PHE A 9 -41.73 -12.57 -43.96
C PHE A 9 -40.63 -13.27 -43.17
N PHE A 10 -40.98 -14.46 -42.70
CA PHE A 10 -40.22 -15.34 -41.83
C PHE A 10 -39.80 -16.57 -42.63
N PHE A 11 -38.72 -17.20 -42.17
CA PHE A 11 -38.12 -18.47 -42.59
C PHE A 11 -37.26 -18.44 -43.86
N VAL A 12 -35.95 -18.62 -43.72
CA VAL A 12 -35.28 -19.94 -43.64
C VAL A 12 -33.80 -19.76 -43.22
N HIS A 13 -33.38 -20.53 -42.19
CA HIS A 13 -32.01 -20.81 -41.70
C HIS A 13 -31.28 -19.67 -40.95
N GLY A 14 -30.70 -19.81 -39.76
CA GLY A 14 -30.30 -20.97 -38.97
C GLY A 14 -28.98 -20.61 -38.25
N LEU A 15 -29.04 -20.38 -36.93
CA LEU A 15 -27.92 -20.35 -35.97
C LEU A 15 -26.57 -19.74 -36.44
N ARG A 16 -26.33 -18.45 -36.15
CA ARG A 16 -24.96 -17.93 -35.93
C ARG A 16 -24.91 -17.01 -34.73
N ARG A 17 -24.08 -17.41 -33.75
CA ARG A 17 -23.65 -16.65 -32.58
C ARG A 17 -23.11 -15.29 -33.04
N VAL A 18 -23.55 -14.25 -32.35
CA VAL A 18 -23.01 -12.90 -32.45
C VAL A 18 -21.59 -12.92 -31.90
N HIS A 19 -20.59 -12.77 -32.78
CA HIS A 19 -19.22 -12.49 -32.39
C HIS A 19 -19.09 -11.00 -32.11
N THR A 20 -18.80 -10.67 -30.85
CA THR A 20 -18.37 -9.35 -30.41
C THR A 20 -16.88 -9.19 -30.74
N GLU A 21 -16.56 -8.59 -31.89
CA GLU A 21 -15.22 -8.07 -32.18
C GLU A 21 -15.18 -6.58 -31.81
N LEU A 22 -14.44 -6.23 -30.75
CA LEU A 22 -13.80 -4.93 -30.54
C LEU A 22 -13.12 -4.90 -29.16
N ILE A 23 -11.96 -5.56 -29.03
CA ILE A 23 -10.95 -5.21 -28.03
C ILE A 23 -9.59 -5.38 -28.69
N ALA A 24 -8.93 -4.25 -28.97
CA ALA A 24 -7.54 -4.21 -29.35
C ALA A 24 -6.70 -4.76 -28.19
N THR A 25 -6.25 -6.01 -28.34
CA THR A 25 -5.14 -6.57 -27.57
C THR A 25 -3.84 -6.07 -28.20
N PRO A 26 -2.81 -5.73 -27.42
CA PRO A 26 -1.49 -5.50 -28.01
C PRO A 26 -1.09 -6.80 -28.69
N ASN A 27 -0.76 -6.73 -29.98
CA ASN A 27 -0.41 -7.87 -30.83
C ASN A 27 0.55 -8.83 -30.10
N LYS A 28 -0.01 -9.86 -29.48
CA LYS A 28 0.72 -11.10 -29.19
C LYS A 28 1.14 -11.59 -30.57
N ARG A 29 2.42 -11.43 -30.92
CA ARG A 29 2.99 -12.11 -32.09
C ARG A 29 2.72 -13.59 -31.90
N GLN A 30 1.68 -14.12 -32.56
CA GLN A 30 1.67 -15.51 -32.95
C GLN A 30 2.82 -15.65 -33.94
N THR A 31 4.01 -15.97 -33.42
CA THR A 31 5.08 -16.49 -34.23
C THR A 31 4.54 -17.78 -34.86
N THR A 32 4.23 -17.71 -36.15
CA THR A 32 3.81 -18.83 -37.00
C THR A 32 4.94 -19.83 -37.25
N ASN A 33 6.01 -19.77 -36.45
CA ASN A 33 7.18 -20.62 -36.62
C ASN A 33 6.96 -21.89 -35.80
N ASP A 34 6.72 -22.99 -36.50
CA ASP A 34 6.61 -24.32 -35.88
C ASP A 34 7.96 -24.86 -35.39
N GLU A 35 9.05 -24.16 -35.69
CA GLU A 35 10.41 -24.51 -35.30
C GLU A 35 11.20 -23.27 -34.84
N THR A 36 12.12 -23.44 -33.89
CA THR A 36 13.07 -22.40 -33.45
C THR A 36 14.48 -22.97 -33.37
N ASP A 37 15.47 -22.16 -33.73
CA ASP A 37 16.87 -22.45 -33.43
C ASP A 37 17.12 -22.42 -31.91
N VAL A 38 18.36 -22.69 -31.52
CA VAL A 38 18.79 -22.70 -30.11
C VAL A 38 18.33 -21.42 -29.40
N PRO A 39 17.50 -21.52 -28.34
CA PRO A 39 16.96 -20.37 -27.64
C PRO A 39 18.07 -19.47 -27.12
N LEU A 40 17.84 -18.16 -27.21
CA LEU A 40 18.79 -17.18 -26.71
C LEU A 40 18.78 -17.22 -25.18
N GLU A 41 19.98 -17.16 -24.61
CA GLU A 41 20.18 -16.93 -23.19
C GLU A 41 20.78 -15.52 -23.04
N PRO A 42 20.00 -14.54 -22.56
CA PRO A 42 20.51 -13.20 -22.32
C PRO A 42 21.67 -13.26 -21.33
N ASN A 43 22.80 -12.65 -21.68
CA ASN A 43 23.91 -12.52 -20.76
C ASN A 43 23.54 -11.51 -19.67
N CYS A 44 23.15 -12.02 -18.49
CA CYS A 44 22.83 -11.20 -17.34
C CYS A 44 23.59 -11.66 -16.10
N SER A 45 24.17 -10.68 -15.39
CA SER A 45 24.98 -10.90 -14.19
C SER A 45 24.16 -11.13 -12.91
N GLN A 46 22.88 -10.73 -12.89
CA GLN A 46 22.00 -10.86 -11.74
C GLN A 46 20.65 -11.50 -12.13
N PRO A 47 20.45 -12.82 -11.86
CA PRO A 47 19.22 -13.53 -12.23
C PRO A 47 17.99 -12.99 -11.48
N ILE A 48 16.79 -13.15 -12.06
CA ILE A 48 15.52 -12.69 -11.45
C ILE A 48 15.21 -13.41 -10.13
N CYS A 49 15.61 -14.66 -10.00
CA CYS A 49 15.53 -15.43 -8.76
C CYS A 49 16.74 -16.35 -8.59
N LEU A 50 16.94 -16.89 -7.39
CA LEU A 50 18.05 -17.78 -7.05
C LEU A 50 17.56 -19.22 -6.80
N GLY A 51 18.52 -20.13 -6.73
CA GLY A 51 18.27 -21.53 -6.39
C GLY A 51 17.88 -22.40 -7.59
N PRO A 52 17.50 -23.66 -7.34
CA PRO A 52 17.30 -24.68 -8.38
C PRO A 52 16.24 -24.31 -9.43
N LEU A 53 15.26 -23.49 -9.05
CA LEU A 53 14.16 -23.06 -9.92
C LEU A 53 14.55 -21.97 -10.93
N SER A 54 15.72 -21.34 -10.76
CA SER A 54 16.08 -20.10 -11.48
C SER A 54 16.13 -20.26 -12.99
N GLN A 55 16.73 -21.35 -13.49
CA GLN A 55 16.87 -21.65 -14.92
C GLN A 55 15.58 -22.17 -15.58
N ILE A 56 14.54 -22.43 -14.78
CA ILE A 56 13.25 -22.92 -15.25
C ILE A 56 12.23 -21.78 -15.27
N TYR A 57 12.10 -21.06 -14.15
CA TYR A 57 11.00 -20.12 -13.93
C TYR A 57 11.40 -18.65 -14.07
N CYS A 58 12.68 -18.30 -13.96
CA CYS A 58 13.11 -16.91 -13.78
C CYS A 58 14.01 -16.39 -14.90
N SER A 59 14.86 -17.24 -15.45
CA SER A 59 15.81 -16.94 -16.50
C SER A 59 16.16 -18.22 -17.26
N GLY A 60 16.97 -18.11 -18.31
CA GLY A 60 17.47 -19.26 -19.07
C GLY A 60 16.72 -19.54 -20.36
N LYS A 61 17.25 -20.51 -21.10
CA LYS A 61 16.79 -20.89 -22.46
C LYS A 61 15.36 -21.43 -22.48
N LEU A 62 14.90 -22.05 -21.39
CA LEU A 62 13.56 -22.61 -21.30
C LEU A 62 12.48 -21.51 -21.32
N ILE A 63 12.72 -20.39 -20.62
CA ILE A 63 11.85 -19.20 -20.68
C ILE A 63 11.84 -18.63 -22.10
N HIS A 64 12.98 -18.54 -22.76
CA HIS A 64 13.04 -18.05 -24.13
C HIS A 64 12.22 -18.93 -25.09
N ALA A 65 12.43 -20.25 -25.07
CA ALA A 65 11.69 -21.21 -25.89
C ALA A 65 10.18 -21.12 -25.67
N THR A 66 9.78 -21.02 -24.41
CA THR A 66 8.39 -20.84 -23.98
C THR A 66 7.72 -19.66 -24.68
N TRP A 67 8.38 -18.51 -24.68
CA TRP A 67 7.84 -17.31 -25.29
C TRP A 67 7.86 -17.37 -26.82
N MET A 68 8.89 -17.98 -27.42
CA MET A 68 8.98 -18.18 -28.87
C MET A 68 7.84 -19.03 -29.44
N PHE A 69 7.32 -19.99 -28.66
CA PHE A 69 6.17 -20.82 -29.04
C PHE A 69 4.81 -20.30 -28.53
N GLY A 70 4.78 -19.14 -27.86
CA GLY A 70 3.57 -18.57 -27.28
C GLY A 70 2.95 -19.43 -26.17
N MET A 71 3.79 -20.13 -25.40
CA MET A 71 3.38 -21.09 -24.36
C MET A 71 3.53 -20.57 -22.93
N GLN A 72 3.86 -19.29 -22.73
CA GLN A 72 4.18 -18.67 -21.44
C GLN A 72 3.10 -18.75 -20.36
N GLU A 73 1.84 -18.99 -20.75
CA GLU A 73 0.72 -19.17 -19.80
C GLU A 73 0.59 -20.62 -19.30
N THR A 74 1.32 -21.56 -19.93
CA THR A 74 1.12 -23.01 -19.73
C THR A 74 2.42 -23.78 -19.47
N CYS A 75 3.56 -23.23 -19.85
CA CYS A 75 4.88 -23.80 -19.67
C CYS A 75 5.85 -22.66 -19.29
N PRO A 76 6.76 -22.83 -18.32
CA PRO A 76 6.69 -23.86 -17.28
C PRO A 76 5.34 -23.79 -16.55
N GLY A 77 4.73 -24.95 -16.27
CA GLY A 77 3.48 -25.00 -15.51
C GLY A 77 3.70 -24.61 -14.05
N ASN A 78 2.61 -24.42 -13.31
CA ASN A 78 2.67 -23.99 -11.91
C ASN A 78 3.10 -25.09 -10.90
N MET A 79 3.36 -26.31 -11.35
CA MET A 79 4.00 -27.36 -10.57
C MET A 79 4.95 -28.18 -11.47
N MET A 80 6.15 -28.49 -10.97
CA MET A 80 7.07 -29.44 -11.61
C MET A 80 6.68 -30.89 -11.27
N ARG A 81 6.85 -31.79 -12.25
CA ARG A 81 6.66 -33.24 -12.09
C ARG A 81 7.93 -33.98 -11.72
N LYS A 82 9.08 -33.35 -11.92
CA LYS A 82 10.43 -33.92 -11.74
C LYS A 82 11.32 -32.89 -11.06
N SER A 83 12.51 -33.31 -10.60
CA SER A 83 13.46 -32.36 -10.01
C SER A 83 13.93 -31.33 -11.05
N PRO A 84 14.31 -30.11 -10.62
CA PRO A 84 14.85 -29.09 -11.51
C PRO A 84 16.01 -29.57 -12.36
N GLU A 85 16.91 -30.36 -11.79
CA GLU A 85 18.10 -30.88 -12.46
C GLU A 85 17.73 -31.78 -13.64
N LEU A 86 16.79 -32.71 -13.41
CA LEU A 86 16.33 -33.63 -14.45
C LEU A 86 15.53 -32.89 -15.54
N ILE A 87 14.73 -31.88 -15.18
CA ILE A 87 14.00 -31.07 -16.16
C ILE A 87 14.98 -30.33 -17.08
N LEU A 88 16.03 -29.74 -16.51
CA LEU A 88 17.05 -29.02 -17.27
C LEU A 88 17.87 -29.97 -18.16
N GLU A 89 18.25 -31.15 -17.65
CA GLU A 89 18.92 -32.19 -18.45
C GLU A 89 18.07 -32.60 -19.66
N LEU A 90 16.79 -32.92 -19.42
CA LEU A 90 15.85 -33.28 -20.48
C LEU A 90 15.65 -32.15 -21.49
N PHE A 91 15.63 -30.90 -21.04
CA PHE A 91 15.53 -29.74 -21.92
C PHE A 91 16.78 -29.57 -22.79
N THR A 92 17.98 -29.73 -22.22
CA THR A 92 19.24 -29.64 -22.96
C THR A 92 19.43 -30.73 -24.00
N ASN A 93 18.79 -31.89 -23.79
CA ASN A 93 18.83 -33.03 -24.71
C ASN A 93 17.79 -32.96 -25.84
N LEU A 94 16.99 -31.89 -25.92
CA LEU A 94 16.08 -31.68 -27.05
C LEU A 94 16.86 -31.45 -28.35
N THR A 95 16.34 -31.97 -29.45
CA THR A 95 16.95 -31.88 -30.78
C THR A 95 16.63 -30.55 -31.44
N TYR A 96 17.61 -29.96 -32.12
CA TYR A 96 17.48 -28.69 -32.84
C TYR A 96 17.50 -28.87 -34.37
N PRO A 97 16.75 -28.06 -35.15
CA PRO A 97 15.84 -26.99 -34.70
C PRO A 97 14.67 -27.56 -33.89
N LEU A 98 14.36 -26.89 -32.79
CA LEU A 98 13.39 -27.36 -31.81
C LEU A 98 11.99 -27.17 -32.38
N LYS A 99 11.21 -28.26 -32.46
CA LYS A 99 9.83 -28.21 -32.97
C LYS A 99 8.83 -27.90 -31.87
N ARG A 100 7.75 -27.19 -32.20
CA ARG A 100 6.67 -26.85 -31.27
C ARG A 100 6.07 -28.09 -30.60
N GLU A 101 5.78 -29.13 -31.38
CA GLU A 101 5.20 -30.39 -30.87
C GLU A 101 6.14 -31.09 -29.88
N GLN A 102 7.44 -31.13 -30.19
CA GLN A 102 8.46 -31.69 -29.30
C GLN A 102 8.53 -30.89 -27.98
N PHE A 103 8.51 -29.56 -28.05
CA PHE A 103 8.52 -28.71 -26.86
C PHE A 103 7.23 -28.83 -26.05
N GLN A 104 6.06 -28.96 -26.70
CA GLN A 104 4.79 -29.23 -26.04
C GLN A 104 4.80 -30.54 -25.28
N LYS A 105 5.32 -31.61 -25.91
CA LYS A 105 5.51 -32.91 -25.26
C LYS A 105 6.42 -32.80 -24.05
N PHE A 106 7.57 -32.13 -24.20
CA PHE A 106 8.47 -31.84 -23.08
C PHE A 106 7.75 -31.11 -21.94
N CYS A 107 6.96 -30.07 -22.23
CA CYS A 107 6.23 -29.33 -21.21
C CYS A 107 5.20 -30.22 -20.48
N GLY A 108 4.43 -31.03 -21.23
CA GLY A 108 3.41 -31.92 -20.65
C GLY A 108 3.98 -33.03 -19.75
N GLU A 109 5.18 -33.53 -20.06
CA GLU A 109 5.87 -34.58 -19.30
C GLU A 109 6.57 -34.06 -18.04
N ASN A 110 6.91 -32.77 -17.99
CA ASN A 110 7.75 -32.20 -16.94
C ASN A 110 7.01 -31.20 -16.04
N PHE A 111 5.90 -30.62 -16.49
CA PHE A 111 5.12 -29.66 -15.72
C PHE A 111 3.64 -30.03 -15.65
N ALA A 112 2.96 -29.47 -14.66
CA ALA A 112 1.52 -29.52 -14.50
C ALA A 112 0.98 -28.12 -14.23
N ASN A 113 -0.27 -27.89 -14.68
CA ASN A 113 -1.05 -26.70 -14.35
C ASN A 113 -2.18 -27.12 -13.42
N ILE A 114 -1.91 -27.11 -12.13
CA ILE A 114 -2.86 -27.49 -11.08
C ILE A 114 -3.24 -26.29 -10.22
N SER A 115 -4.43 -26.30 -9.60
CA SER A 115 -4.76 -25.24 -8.64
C SER A 115 -3.92 -25.42 -7.39
N TYR A 116 -2.96 -24.52 -7.15
CA TYR A 116 -2.16 -24.48 -5.92
C TYR A 116 -2.82 -23.67 -4.80
N LEU A 117 -3.96 -23.03 -5.09
CA LEU A 117 -4.79 -22.30 -4.14
C LEU A 117 -6.21 -22.86 -4.11
N LYS A 118 -6.86 -22.66 -2.97
CA LYS A 118 -8.29 -22.82 -2.79
C LYS A 118 -8.88 -21.55 -2.18
N GLN A 119 -10.20 -21.39 -2.29
CA GLN A 119 -10.90 -20.31 -1.63
C GLN A 119 -10.83 -20.51 -0.11
N ALA A 120 -10.45 -19.47 0.62
CA ALA A 120 -10.38 -19.51 2.07
C ALA A 120 -11.69 -19.07 2.72
N THR A 121 -12.00 -19.65 3.87
CA THR A 121 -13.09 -19.20 4.74
C THR A 121 -12.57 -18.10 5.68
N LEU A 122 -13.26 -16.98 5.73
CA LEU A 122 -12.94 -15.87 6.64
C LEU A 122 -13.84 -15.95 7.87
N GLU A 123 -13.33 -16.52 8.97
CA GLU A 123 -14.13 -16.82 10.17
C GLU A 123 -14.70 -15.58 10.88
N ASP A 124 -14.01 -14.44 10.78
CA ASP A 124 -14.42 -13.17 11.38
C ASP A 124 -15.23 -12.28 10.42
N TRP A 125 -15.57 -12.77 9.22
CA TRP A 125 -16.41 -12.04 8.28
C TRP A 125 -17.86 -11.99 8.76
N THR A 126 -18.45 -10.79 8.69
CA THR A 126 -19.89 -10.60 8.90
C THR A 126 -20.48 -9.77 7.77
N GLU A 127 -21.76 -9.95 7.46
CA GLU A 127 -22.41 -9.25 6.35
C GLU A 127 -22.56 -7.74 6.60
N GLU A 128 -22.96 -7.37 7.81
CA GLU A 128 -23.04 -5.99 8.27
C GLU A 128 -22.15 -5.79 9.50
N PRO A 129 -20.83 -5.57 9.36
CA PRO A 129 -19.96 -5.12 10.44
C PRO A 129 -20.40 -3.76 10.99
N GLU A 130 -19.91 -3.40 12.17
CA GLU A 130 -20.37 -2.23 12.92
C GLU A 130 -20.26 -0.94 12.11
N ASN A 131 -19.13 -0.74 11.42
CA ASN A 131 -18.89 0.46 10.63
C ASN A 131 -19.86 0.58 9.43
N ILE A 132 -20.35 -0.53 8.88
CA ILE A 132 -21.41 -0.52 7.85
C ILE A 132 -22.76 -0.16 8.48
N ARG A 133 -23.07 -0.66 9.67
CA ARG A 133 -24.34 -0.35 10.36
C ARG A 133 -24.47 1.12 10.70
N ARG A 134 -23.35 1.78 11.02
CA ARG A 134 -23.28 3.21 11.38
C ARG A 134 -23.49 4.16 10.19
N LEU A 135 -23.38 3.68 8.95
CA LEU A 135 -23.61 4.50 7.76
C LEU A 135 -25.09 4.89 7.62
N GLN A 136 -25.36 6.19 7.69
CA GLN A 136 -26.72 6.74 7.55
C GLN A 136 -27.17 6.80 6.09
N ASN A 137 -26.24 7.05 5.16
CA ASN A 137 -26.55 7.09 3.73
C ASN A 137 -26.81 5.66 3.21
N THR A 138 -28.05 5.38 2.80
CA THR A 138 -28.49 4.05 2.34
C THR A 138 -27.75 3.57 1.09
N GLY A 139 -27.38 4.49 0.20
CA GLY A 139 -26.57 4.19 -0.99
C GLY A 139 -25.16 3.75 -0.62
N LEU A 140 -24.48 4.52 0.22
CA LEU A 140 -23.14 4.18 0.72
C LEU A 140 -23.15 2.90 1.56
N LYS A 141 -24.19 2.69 2.39
CA LYS A 141 -24.34 1.44 3.15
C LYS A 141 -24.41 0.22 2.22
N LYS A 142 -25.23 0.28 1.16
CA LYS A 142 -25.32 -0.79 0.15
C LYS A 142 -23.99 -1.00 -0.58
N PHE A 143 -23.30 0.09 -0.92
CA PHE A 143 -22.00 0.00 -1.59
C PHE A 143 -20.93 -0.63 -0.69
N ALA A 144 -20.83 -0.20 0.56
CA ALA A 144 -19.90 -0.78 1.53
C ALA A 144 -20.18 -2.27 1.78
N ARG A 145 -21.45 -2.70 1.79
CA ARG A 145 -21.81 -4.13 1.88
C ARG A 145 -21.27 -4.93 0.70
N LYS A 146 -21.43 -4.43 -0.54
CA LYS A 146 -20.84 -5.08 -1.73
C LYS A 146 -19.32 -5.17 -1.64
N LEU A 147 -18.64 -4.11 -1.20
CA LEU A 147 -17.19 -4.13 -1.01
C LEU A 147 -16.76 -5.17 0.04
N ASN A 148 -17.50 -5.27 1.14
CA ASN A 148 -17.25 -6.26 2.19
C ASN A 148 -17.48 -7.70 1.71
N GLU A 149 -18.48 -7.94 0.86
CA GLU A 149 -18.72 -9.27 0.26
C GLU A 149 -17.56 -9.76 -0.61
N LEU A 150 -16.85 -8.84 -1.28
CA LEU A 150 -15.72 -9.16 -2.14
C LEU A 150 -14.53 -9.76 -1.36
N TRP A 151 -14.42 -9.55 -0.05
CA TRP A 151 -13.38 -10.21 0.76
C TRP A 151 -13.47 -11.73 0.69
N LYS A 152 -14.68 -12.30 0.73
CA LYS A 152 -14.89 -13.74 0.57
C LYS A 152 -14.46 -14.24 -0.80
N VAL A 153 -14.64 -13.41 -1.84
CA VAL A 153 -14.27 -13.74 -3.23
C VAL A 153 -12.76 -13.69 -3.42
N LEU A 154 -12.07 -12.78 -2.75
CA LEU A 154 -10.62 -12.55 -2.88
C LEU A 154 -9.80 -13.38 -1.89
N ALA A 155 -10.42 -14.03 -0.91
CA ALA A 155 -9.73 -14.87 0.06
C ALA A 155 -9.18 -16.15 -0.56
N ARG A 156 -7.90 -16.44 -0.31
CA ARG A 156 -7.20 -17.64 -0.77
C ARG A 156 -6.37 -18.24 0.37
N GLU A 157 -6.15 -19.53 0.26
CA GLU A 157 -5.17 -20.27 1.06
C GLU A 157 -4.51 -21.33 0.17
N PHE A 158 -3.32 -21.77 0.55
CA PHE A 158 -2.62 -22.84 -0.17
C PHE A 158 -3.28 -24.20 0.07
N VAL A 159 -3.26 -25.05 -0.96
CA VAL A 159 -3.69 -26.45 -0.81
C VAL A 159 -2.62 -27.25 -0.05
N GLU A 160 -3.03 -28.32 0.62
CA GLU A 160 -2.12 -29.14 1.45
C GLU A 160 -0.88 -29.64 0.69
N GLN A 161 -1.03 -29.95 -0.61
CA GLN A 161 0.08 -30.40 -1.47
C GLN A 161 1.23 -29.39 -1.52
N VAL A 162 0.93 -28.09 -1.55
CA VAL A 162 1.95 -27.03 -1.57
C VAL A 162 2.81 -27.08 -0.30
N HIS A 163 2.22 -27.41 0.84
CA HIS A 163 2.95 -27.53 2.10
C HIS A 163 3.75 -28.84 2.22
N LYS A 164 3.32 -29.90 1.52
CA LYS A 164 4.01 -31.20 1.50
C LYS A 164 5.23 -31.21 0.59
N THR A 165 5.15 -30.55 -0.57
CA THR A 165 6.22 -30.52 -1.59
C THR A 165 6.45 -29.10 -2.13
N PRO A 166 6.80 -28.12 -1.27
CA PRO A 166 6.93 -26.71 -1.67
C PRO A 166 7.99 -26.48 -2.75
N GLU A 167 9.03 -27.32 -2.81
CA GLU A 167 10.11 -27.26 -3.79
C GLU A 167 9.67 -27.49 -5.24
N LEU A 168 8.48 -28.06 -5.45
CA LEU A 168 7.92 -28.31 -6.77
C LEU A 168 7.12 -27.13 -7.33
N PHE A 169 6.87 -26.10 -6.53
CA PHE A 169 6.04 -24.95 -6.92
C PHE A 169 6.88 -23.67 -7.01
N PRO A 170 6.69 -22.82 -8.03
CA PRO A 170 7.40 -21.54 -8.18
C PRO A 170 6.80 -20.43 -7.30
N ILE A 171 6.48 -20.75 -6.04
CA ILE A 171 5.81 -19.85 -5.10
C ILE A 171 6.51 -19.82 -3.74
N LEU A 172 6.22 -18.78 -2.95
CA LEU A 172 6.62 -18.60 -1.57
C LEU A 172 5.41 -18.90 -0.68
N PRO A 173 5.25 -20.14 -0.19
CA PRO A 173 4.07 -20.52 0.58
C PRO A 173 4.04 -19.82 1.94
N VAL A 174 2.83 -19.48 2.39
CA VAL A 174 2.55 -18.98 3.74
C VAL A 174 1.45 -19.81 4.39
N SER A 175 1.42 -19.86 5.72
CA SER A 175 0.58 -20.83 6.45
C SER A 175 -0.88 -20.43 6.59
N ASN A 176 -1.18 -19.13 6.69
CA ASN A 176 -2.54 -18.66 6.91
C ASN A 176 -3.22 -18.20 5.61
N ALA A 177 -4.54 -18.03 5.66
CA ALA A 177 -5.29 -17.38 4.59
C ALA A 177 -4.80 -15.96 4.33
N PHE A 178 -4.96 -15.51 3.08
CA PHE A 178 -4.62 -14.16 2.64
C PHE A 178 -5.63 -13.67 1.61
N ILE A 179 -5.61 -12.37 1.34
CA ILE A 179 -6.45 -11.74 0.31
C ILE A 179 -5.58 -11.43 -0.90
N VAL A 180 -6.01 -11.85 -2.09
CA VAL A 180 -5.34 -11.50 -3.35
C VAL A 180 -5.85 -10.16 -3.89
N PRO A 181 -5.09 -9.45 -4.74
CA PRO A 181 -5.59 -8.24 -5.38
C PRO A 181 -6.82 -8.49 -6.27
N GLY A 182 -6.83 -9.55 -7.08
CA GLY A 182 -7.95 -9.91 -7.95
C GLY A 182 -7.58 -9.99 -9.44
N GLY A 183 -8.54 -10.41 -10.27
CA GLY A 183 -8.29 -10.63 -11.70
C GLY A 183 -7.22 -11.70 -11.94
N SER A 184 -6.24 -11.43 -12.80
CA SER A 184 -5.11 -12.33 -13.07
C SER A 184 -4.11 -12.44 -11.90
N PHE A 185 -4.19 -11.55 -10.89
CA PHE A 185 -3.31 -11.57 -9.73
C PHE A 185 -3.87 -12.49 -8.65
N GLN A 186 -3.53 -13.77 -8.76
CA GLN A 186 -4.04 -14.84 -7.90
C GLN A 186 -3.08 -15.21 -6.75
N ILE A 187 -2.24 -14.30 -6.25
CA ILE A 187 -1.40 -14.55 -5.06
C ILE A 187 -1.27 -13.25 -4.25
N TYR A 188 -0.78 -13.30 -3.02
CA TYR A 188 -0.58 -12.10 -2.20
C TYR A 188 0.50 -11.18 -2.79
N PHE A 189 0.29 -9.87 -2.68
CA PHE A 189 1.23 -8.80 -3.07
C PHE A 189 1.50 -7.89 -1.88
N TYR A 190 2.73 -7.40 -1.77
CA TYR A 190 3.20 -6.75 -0.54
C TYR A 190 2.46 -5.45 -0.25
N TRP A 191 2.64 -4.41 -1.06
CA TRP A 191 2.03 -3.12 -0.72
C TRP A 191 0.48 -3.14 -0.82
N ASP A 192 -0.12 -4.01 -1.66
CA ASP A 192 -1.57 -4.15 -1.82
C ASP A 192 -2.21 -4.52 -0.49
N SER A 193 -1.51 -5.38 0.26
CA SER A 193 -1.91 -5.82 1.60
C SER A 193 -2.12 -4.65 2.56
N TYR A 194 -1.54 -3.46 2.31
CA TYR A 194 -1.72 -2.29 3.16
C TYR A 194 -3.17 -1.80 3.11
N TRP A 195 -3.68 -1.54 1.91
CA TRP A 195 -5.06 -1.10 1.74
C TRP A 195 -6.05 -2.22 2.03
N ILE A 196 -5.75 -3.46 1.65
CA ILE A 196 -6.54 -4.64 2.02
C ILE A 196 -6.73 -4.69 3.55
N ASN A 197 -5.65 -4.57 4.33
CA ASN A 197 -5.74 -4.60 5.78
C ASN A 197 -6.60 -3.46 6.34
N LYS A 198 -6.53 -2.25 5.77
CA LYS A 198 -7.43 -1.15 6.16
C LYS A 198 -8.90 -1.49 5.94
N GLY A 199 -9.23 -2.06 4.78
CA GLY A 199 -10.60 -2.48 4.47
C GLY A 199 -11.11 -3.63 5.33
N LEU A 200 -10.23 -4.59 5.66
CA LEU A 200 -10.54 -5.67 6.59
C LEU A 200 -10.79 -5.13 8.01
N LEU A 201 -9.96 -4.18 8.48
CA LEU A 201 -10.16 -3.53 9.77
C LEU A 201 -11.47 -2.71 9.81
N PHE A 202 -11.81 -2.00 8.73
CA PHE A 202 -13.14 -1.38 8.59
C PHE A 202 -14.26 -2.43 8.74
N SER A 203 -14.04 -3.63 8.21
CA SER A 203 -15.00 -4.73 8.24
C SER A 203 -14.98 -5.52 9.57
N ASN A 204 -14.31 -5.01 10.61
CA ASN A 204 -14.09 -5.66 11.91
C ASN A 204 -13.36 -7.02 11.83
N MET A 205 -12.60 -7.28 10.76
CA MET A 205 -11.91 -8.55 10.51
C MET A 205 -10.47 -8.54 11.02
N SER A 206 -10.30 -8.30 12.32
CA SER A 206 -8.97 -8.20 12.94
C SER A 206 -8.21 -9.53 13.00
N THR A 207 -8.91 -10.67 13.08
CA THR A 207 -8.30 -12.00 13.05
C THR A 207 -7.68 -12.28 11.68
N THR A 208 -8.39 -11.95 10.60
CA THR A 208 -7.86 -12.07 9.23
C THR A 208 -6.65 -11.15 9.03
N VAL A 209 -6.70 -9.89 9.50
CA VAL A 209 -5.54 -8.97 9.42
C VAL A 209 -4.34 -9.52 10.17
N ARG A 210 -4.54 -10.07 11.38
CA ARG A 210 -3.47 -10.72 12.16
C ARG A 210 -2.80 -11.84 11.37
N GLN A 211 -3.59 -12.72 10.75
CA GLN A 211 -3.09 -13.84 9.95
C GLN A 211 -2.23 -13.38 8.75
N ILE A 212 -2.65 -12.30 8.07
CA ILE A 212 -1.88 -11.68 6.98
C ILE A 212 -0.55 -11.11 7.50
N LEU A 213 -0.55 -10.45 8.66
CA LEU A 213 0.67 -9.92 9.27
C LEU A 213 1.64 -11.05 9.67
N GLU A 214 1.12 -12.15 10.21
CA GLU A 214 1.92 -13.35 10.52
C GLU A 214 2.51 -13.98 9.26
N ASN A 215 1.75 -14.03 8.15
CA ASN A 215 2.25 -14.47 6.85
C ASN A 215 3.42 -13.59 6.39
N LEU A 216 3.25 -12.26 6.35
CA LEU A 216 4.32 -11.34 5.96
C LEU A 216 5.54 -11.41 6.89
N ALA A 217 5.33 -11.55 8.20
CA ALA A 217 6.40 -11.77 9.17
C ALA A 217 7.19 -13.06 8.87
N SER A 218 6.51 -14.15 8.52
CA SER A 218 7.16 -15.41 8.14
C SER A 218 8.00 -15.25 6.87
N VAL A 219 7.52 -14.48 5.88
CA VAL A 219 8.27 -14.15 4.66
C VAL A 219 9.55 -13.37 5.01
N VAL A 220 9.47 -12.36 5.89
CA VAL A 220 10.67 -11.64 6.36
C VAL A 220 11.64 -12.58 7.08
N ARG A 221 11.12 -13.49 7.92
CA ARG A 221 11.95 -14.47 8.63
C ARG A 221 12.79 -15.32 7.69
N PHE A 222 12.21 -15.81 6.58
CA PHE A 222 12.87 -16.73 5.66
C PHE A 222 13.66 -16.03 4.54
N HIS A 223 13.24 -14.84 4.10
CA HIS A 223 13.85 -14.14 2.95
C HIS A 223 14.60 -12.85 3.34
N GLY A 224 14.45 -12.38 4.58
CA GLY A 224 15.08 -11.16 5.10
C GLY A 224 14.34 -9.86 4.79
N PHE A 225 13.36 -9.91 3.88
CA PHE A 225 12.49 -8.81 3.49
C PHE A 225 11.21 -9.39 2.89
N ILE A 226 10.23 -8.53 2.57
CA ILE A 226 9.01 -8.95 1.87
C ILE A 226 9.22 -8.70 0.36
N PRO A 227 9.24 -9.74 -0.48
CA PRO A 227 9.27 -9.59 -1.94
C PRO A 227 8.00 -8.91 -2.47
N ASN A 228 8.03 -8.48 -3.73
CA ASN A 228 6.87 -7.87 -4.38
C ASN A 228 5.60 -8.73 -4.23
N SER A 229 5.75 -10.05 -4.43
CA SER A 229 4.68 -11.03 -4.36
C SER A 229 5.19 -12.39 -3.86
N GLY A 230 4.26 -13.28 -3.49
CA GLY A 230 4.54 -14.67 -3.15
C GLY A 230 4.97 -15.57 -4.31
N SER A 231 5.42 -15.03 -5.44
CA SER A 231 5.95 -15.81 -6.57
C SER A 231 7.48 -15.79 -6.56
N VAL A 232 8.10 -16.92 -6.90
CA VAL A 232 9.56 -17.04 -6.99
C VAL A 232 10.14 -16.09 -8.06
N GLN A 233 9.39 -15.79 -9.12
CA GLN A 233 9.76 -14.83 -10.17
C GLN A 233 9.87 -13.38 -9.66
N LEU A 234 9.32 -13.10 -8.47
CA LEU A 234 9.29 -11.79 -7.85
C LEU A 234 10.18 -11.72 -6.59
N SER A 235 10.89 -12.81 -6.26
CA SER A 235 11.59 -13.01 -4.99
C SER A 235 12.82 -12.14 -4.73
N ARG A 236 13.39 -11.46 -5.74
CA ARG A 236 14.59 -10.60 -5.59
C ARG A 236 14.33 -9.10 -5.62
N ARG A 237 13.06 -8.70 -5.74
CA ARG A 237 12.63 -7.30 -5.65
C ARG A 237 11.55 -7.18 -4.59
N SER A 238 11.57 -6.09 -3.84
CA SER A 238 10.55 -5.81 -2.82
C SER A 238 9.37 -5.02 -3.40
N HIS A 239 8.70 -4.26 -2.56
CA HIS A 239 7.70 -3.26 -2.92
C HIS A 239 7.78 -2.07 -1.95
N PRO A 240 6.99 -0.98 -2.12
CA PRO A 240 6.95 0.10 -1.13
C PRO A 240 6.76 -0.44 0.30
N PRO A 241 7.67 -0.13 1.23
CA PRO A 241 7.74 -0.85 2.52
C PRO A 241 6.68 -0.35 3.49
N LEU A 242 5.53 -1.00 3.51
CA LEU A 242 4.37 -0.59 4.32
C LEU A 242 4.04 -1.57 5.46
N PHE A 243 4.80 -2.65 5.65
CA PHE A 243 4.55 -3.63 6.72
C PHE A 243 4.49 -3.00 8.12
N THR A 244 5.39 -2.06 8.40
CA THR A 244 5.39 -1.32 9.67
C THR A 244 4.09 -0.54 9.89
N GLN A 245 3.54 0.05 8.82
CA GLN A 245 2.26 0.77 8.90
C GLN A 245 1.06 -0.18 9.00
N MET A 246 1.11 -1.36 8.38
CA MET A 246 0.08 -2.39 8.56
C MET A 246 -0.01 -2.84 10.02
N VAL A 247 1.13 -3.04 10.68
CA VAL A 247 1.19 -3.36 12.13
C VAL A 247 0.67 -2.18 12.96
N ALA A 248 0.91 -0.93 12.55
CA ALA A 248 0.37 0.26 13.21
C ALA A 248 -1.13 0.37 13.12
N ASP A 249 -1.71 0.13 11.94
CA ASP A 249 -3.17 0.11 11.76
C ASP A 249 -3.81 -0.99 12.64
N TYR A 250 -3.23 -2.19 12.65
CA TYR A 250 -3.71 -3.29 13.49
C TYR A 250 -3.59 -2.98 14.98
N TYR A 251 -2.46 -2.41 15.44
CA TYR A 251 -2.27 -2.03 16.83
C TYR A 251 -3.22 -0.91 17.24
N ALA A 252 -3.45 0.08 16.39
CA ALA A 252 -4.41 1.16 16.65
C ALA A 252 -5.85 0.63 16.78
N ALA A 253 -6.22 -0.37 15.99
CA ALA A 253 -7.55 -0.98 16.04
C ALA A 253 -7.76 -1.92 17.24
N THR A 254 -6.70 -2.58 17.73
CA THR A 254 -6.83 -3.69 18.71
C THR A 254 -6.19 -3.42 20.07
N GLY A 255 -5.24 -2.50 20.17
CA GLY A 255 -4.41 -2.30 21.37
C GLY A 255 -3.53 -3.51 21.73
N ASN A 256 -3.39 -4.50 20.83
CA ASN A 256 -2.74 -5.78 21.15
C ASN A 256 -1.22 -5.64 21.24
N LYS A 257 -0.72 -5.36 22.45
CA LYS A 257 0.71 -5.24 22.77
C LYS A 257 1.49 -6.54 22.59
N THR A 258 0.85 -7.69 22.75
CA THR A 258 1.49 -9.01 22.57
C THR A 258 1.89 -9.19 21.11
N MET A 259 0.93 -9.00 20.19
CA MET A 259 1.19 -9.05 18.75
C MET A 259 2.24 -8.00 18.34
N LEU A 260 2.17 -6.79 18.87
CA LEU A 260 3.19 -5.77 18.61
C LEU A 260 4.60 -6.26 19.01
N LYS A 261 4.74 -6.86 20.19
CA LYS A 261 6.03 -7.41 20.66
C LYS A 261 6.56 -8.52 19.74
N GLU A 262 5.67 -9.36 19.19
CA GLU A 262 5.99 -10.44 18.25
C GLU A 262 6.41 -9.93 16.87
N MET A 263 5.82 -8.82 16.40
CA MET A 263 6.11 -8.25 15.07
C MET A 263 7.39 -7.40 15.01
N ILE A 264 7.83 -6.83 16.14
CA ILE A 264 8.99 -5.92 16.18
C ILE A 264 10.28 -6.49 15.59
N PRO A 265 10.69 -7.74 15.86
CA PRO A 265 11.88 -8.33 15.24
C PRO A 265 11.83 -8.26 13.70
N TRP A 266 10.67 -8.56 13.11
CA TRP A 266 10.49 -8.62 11.66
C TRP A 266 10.47 -7.23 11.02
N MET A 267 9.81 -6.25 11.64
CA MET A 267 9.89 -4.85 11.18
C MET A 267 11.33 -4.31 11.25
N ASN A 268 12.08 -4.64 12.30
CA ASN A 268 13.50 -4.23 12.39
C ASN A 268 14.36 -4.91 11.32
N GLN A 269 14.12 -6.19 11.04
CA GLN A 269 14.86 -6.95 10.04
C GLN A 269 14.62 -6.39 8.63
N GLU A 270 13.38 -6.03 8.31
CA GLU A 270 13.06 -5.39 7.04
C GLU A 270 13.74 -4.01 6.93
N MET A 271 13.69 -3.17 7.97
CA MET A 271 14.37 -1.86 7.95
C MET A 271 15.88 -1.99 7.79
N LEU A 272 16.49 -3.02 8.40
CA LEU A 272 17.90 -3.33 8.21
C LEU A 272 18.18 -3.74 6.77
N TRP A 273 17.31 -4.54 6.15
CA TRP A 273 17.45 -4.93 4.75
C TRP A 273 17.39 -3.72 3.82
N TRP A 274 16.42 -2.82 3.97
CA TRP A 274 16.35 -1.58 3.16
C TRP A 274 17.59 -0.72 3.35
N THR A 275 18.03 -0.57 4.60
CA THR A 275 19.23 0.21 4.95
C THR A 275 20.52 -0.37 4.37
N LYS A 276 20.61 -1.70 4.24
CA LYS A 276 21.78 -2.38 3.66
C LYS A 276 21.76 -2.38 2.13
N ASN A 277 20.59 -2.62 1.53
CA ASN A 277 20.50 -2.96 0.11
C ASN A 277 20.02 -1.80 -0.78
N ARG A 278 19.36 -0.79 -0.20
CA ARG A 278 18.69 0.30 -0.94
C ARG A 278 19.10 1.70 -0.51
N ALA A 279 19.87 1.84 0.57
CA ALA A 279 20.42 3.13 0.98
C ALA A 279 21.66 3.51 0.15
N PHE A 280 21.79 4.79 -0.19
CA PHE A 280 22.93 5.36 -0.89
C PHE A 280 23.17 6.83 -0.48
N TYR A 281 24.37 7.36 -0.70
CA TYR A 281 24.67 8.78 -0.43
C TYR A 281 24.50 9.62 -1.70
N VAL A 282 23.55 10.54 -1.68
CA VAL A 282 23.35 11.55 -2.73
C VAL A 282 24.22 12.76 -2.40
N LYS A 283 25.04 13.19 -3.37
CA LYS A 283 25.81 14.43 -3.28
C LYS A 283 25.10 15.51 -4.10
N LEU A 284 24.62 16.56 -3.44
CA LEU A 284 24.00 17.70 -4.11
C LEU A 284 25.07 18.62 -4.74
N PRO A 285 24.70 19.47 -5.71
CA PRO A 285 25.62 20.46 -6.29
C PRO A 285 26.26 21.40 -5.25
N SER A 286 25.57 21.65 -4.13
CA SER A 286 26.10 22.39 -2.98
C SER A 286 27.29 21.71 -2.27
N GLY A 287 27.60 20.46 -2.62
CA GLY A 287 28.62 19.64 -1.98
C GLY A 287 28.13 18.86 -0.75
N ARG A 288 26.95 19.19 -0.22
CA ARG A 288 26.33 18.46 0.89
C ARG A 288 25.95 17.04 0.48
N LYS A 289 26.06 16.10 1.43
CA LYS A 289 25.76 14.68 1.23
C LYS A 289 24.64 14.24 2.15
N TYR A 290 23.65 13.55 1.59
CA TYR A 290 22.52 13.01 2.32
C TYR A 290 22.38 11.52 2.05
N ARG A 291 22.06 10.75 3.08
CA ARG A 291 21.77 9.32 2.94
C ARG A 291 20.30 9.17 2.57
N MET A 292 20.04 8.68 1.37
CA MET A 292 18.71 8.47 0.79
C MET A 292 18.49 7.00 0.44
N TYR A 293 17.28 6.66 0.05
CA TYR A 293 16.86 5.33 -0.39
C TYR A 293 16.42 5.37 -1.85
N GLN A 294 16.70 4.30 -2.59
CA GLN A 294 16.39 4.16 -4.01
C GLN A 294 15.83 2.77 -4.30
N TYR A 295 14.83 2.67 -5.16
CA TYR A 295 14.41 1.39 -5.75
C TYR A 295 15.51 0.87 -6.67
N ARG A 296 16.06 -0.30 -6.33
CA ARG A 296 17.22 -0.87 -7.01
C ARG A 296 17.18 -2.38 -6.90
N ALA A 297 16.28 -2.98 -7.68
CA ALA A 297 16.07 -4.42 -7.71
C ALA A 297 17.37 -5.16 -8.06
N LEU A 298 17.59 -6.32 -7.43
CA LEU A 298 18.78 -7.15 -7.67
C LEU A 298 18.56 -8.06 -8.88
N SER A 299 18.30 -7.46 -10.05
CA SER A 299 18.22 -8.19 -11.30
C SER A 299 18.74 -7.35 -12.45
N SER A 300 19.35 -8.03 -13.43
CA SER A 300 19.76 -7.48 -14.71
C SER A 300 19.32 -8.38 -15.87
N CYS A 301 18.22 -9.13 -15.72
CA CYS A 301 17.67 -9.99 -16.78
C CYS A 301 16.27 -9.52 -17.18
N PRO A 302 15.79 -9.85 -18.40
CA PRO A 302 14.39 -9.67 -18.76
C PRO A 302 13.47 -10.41 -17.79
N ARG A 303 12.35 -9.80 -17.39
CA ARG A 303 11.42 -10.42 -16.44
C ARG A 303 10.68 -11.59 -17.12
N PRO A 304 10.52 -12.76 -16.48
CA PRO A 304 9.86 -13.92 -17.10
C PRO A 304 8.38 -13.66 -17.45
N GLU A 305 7.69 -12.81 -16.69
CA GLU A 305 6.29 -12.45 -16.90
C GLU A 305 6.04 -11.53 -18.11
N ASN A 306 7.08 -10.88 -18.65
CA ASN A 306 6.99 -10.06 -19.86
C ASN A 306 8.26 -10.16 -20.73
N TYR A 307 8.80 -11.38 -20.86
CA TYR A 307 10.17 -11.63 -21.27
C TYR A 307 10.55 -11.05 -22.64
N LEU A 308 9.78 -11.29 -23.71
CA LEU A 308 10.16 -10.81 -25.04
C LEU A 308 10.13 -9.29 -25.14
N THR A 309 9.15 -8.66 -24.50
CA THR A 309 9.02 -7.20 -24.44
C THR A 309 10.23 -6.60 -23.72
N ASP A 310 10.56 -7.13 -22.53
CA ASP A 310 11.70 -6.68 -21.75
C ASP A 310 13.03 -6.93 -22.48
N LEU A 311 13.20 -8.10 -23.10
CA LEU A 311 14.37 -8.44 -23.92
C LEU A 311 14.57 -7.40 -25.01
N ASN A 312 13.51 -7.07 -25.76
CA ASN A 312 13.56 -6.06 -26.81
C ASN A 312 13.84 -4.65 -26.25
N ASN A 313 13.24 -4.28 -25.11
CA ASN A 313 13.53 -2.99 -24.46
C ASN A 313 15.02 -2.85 -24.11
N GLY A 314 15.64 -3.92 -23.59
CA GLY A 314 17.07 -3.91 -23.28
C GLY A 314 17.94 -3.84 -24.52
N LEU A 315 17.67 -4.66 -25.55
CA LEU A 315 18.48 -4.73 -26.76
C LEU A 315 18.38 -3.46 -27.63
N SER A 316 17.21 -2.82 -27.64
CA SER A 316 16.95 -1.63 -28.46
C SER A 316 16.96 -0.32 -27.67
N GLY A 317 17.26 -0.39 -26.36
CA GLY A 317 17.20 0.73 -25.43
C GLY A 317 18.30 1.77 -25.62
N THR A 318 18.25 2.84 -24.81
CA THR A 318 19.24 3.93 -24.85
C THR A 318 20.55 3.61 -24.14
N GLU A 319 20.55 2.58 -23.29
CA GLU A 319 21.66 2.19 -22.42
C GLU A 319 21.99 0.71 -22.60
N HIS A 320 23.05 0.23 -21.93
CA HIS A 320 23.37 -1.19 -21.91
C HIS A 320 22.18 -2.06 -21.45
N PRO A 321 21.91 -3.22 -22.09
CA PRO A 321 20.72 -4.02 -21.81
C PRO A 321 20.53 -4.36 -20.32
N GLU A 322 21.61 -4.71 -19.61
CA GLU A 322 21.58 -5.00 -18.18
C GLU A 322 21.07 -3.82 -17.33
N PHE A 323 21.41 -2.58 -17.70
CA PHE A 323 20.94 -1.39 -17.00
C PHE A 323 19.45 -1.16 -17.23
N ILE A 324 18.98 -1.34 -18.47
CA ILE A 324 17.56 -1.21 -18.82
C ILE A 324 16.73 -2.27 -18.09
N TRP A 325 17.14 -3.54 -18.14
CA TRP A 325 16.48 -4.63 -17.43
C TRP A 325 16.45 -4.42 -15.91
N SER A 326 17.56 -3.93 -15.35
CA SER A 326 17.61 -3.57 -13.92
C SER A 326 16.66 -2.41 -13.59
N SER A 327 16.61 -1.37 -14.41
CA SER A 327 15.70 -0.24 -14.23
C SER A 327 14.24 -0.64 -14.37
N ILE A 328 13.92 -1.58 -15.26
CA ILE A 328 12.61 -2.22 -15.39
C ILE A 328 12.24 -2.95 -14.10
N ALA A 329 13.11 -3.84 -13.59
CA ALA A 329 12.85 -4.56 -12.35
C ALA A 329 12.70 -3.62 -11.14
N SER A 330 13.47 -2.52 -11.11
CA SER A 330 13.36 -1.48 -10.08
C SER A 330 12.07 -0.66 -10.18
N ALA A 331 11.55 -0.40 -11.39
CA ALA A 331 10.24 0.23 -11.55
C ALA A 331 9.13 -0.69 -10.99
N CYS A 332 9.21 -2.01 -11.20
CA CYS A 332 8.32 -2.96 -10.54
C CYS A 332 8.51 -3.01 -9.02
N GLU A 333 9.71 -2.74 -8.49
CA GLU A 333 9.92 -2.60 -7.03
C GLU A 333 9.24 -1.34 -6.47
N SER A 334 9.04 -0.31 -7.30
CA SER A 334 8.37 0.92 -6.90
C SER A 334 6.84 0.81 -6.83
N GLY A 335 6.27 -0.19 -7.50
CA GLY A 335 4.84 -0.33 -7.74
C GLY A 335 4.28 0.56 -8.86
N LEU A 336 5.13 1.34 -9.55
CA LEU A 336 4.75 2.17 -10.69
C LEU A 336 5.36 1.63 -11.99
N ASP A 337 5.02 0.40 -12.36
CA ASP A 337 5.42 -0.28 -13.60
C ASP A 337 4.30 -0.19 -14.67
N PHE A 338 4.34 0.71 -15.64
CA PHE A 338 5.34 1.74 -15.84
C PHE A 338 4.74 3.14 -15.88
N SER A 339 5.62 4.13 -15.80
CA SER A 339 5.32 5.54 -15.74
C SER A 339 6.47 6.32 -16.38
N THR A 340 6.13 7.41 -17.06
CA THR A 340 7.09 8.41 -17.53
C THR A 340 7.91 9.03 -16.39
N ARG A 341 7.50 8.84 -15.13
CA ARG A 341 8.28 9.15 -13.92
C ARG A 341 9.70 8.60 -13.99
N TRP A 342 9.85 7.42 -14.60
CA TRP A 342 11.11 6.67 -14.64
C TRP A 342 11.89 6.80 -15.94
N PHE A 343 11.36 7.51 -16.93
CA PHE A 343 11.92 7.58 -18.29
C PHE A 343 12.81 8.80 -18.49
N ALA A 344 13.67 8.82 -19.50
CA ALA A 344 14.30 10.07 -19.91
C ALA A 344 13.26 10.97 -20.58
N HIS A 345 13.29 12.27 -20.32
CA HIS A 345 12.39 13.25 -20.94
C HIS A 345 13.01 13.96 -22.16
N GLN A 346 14.22 13.55 -22.54
CA GLN A 346 14.99 14.13 -23.64
C GLN A 346 15.80 13.04 -24.32
N GLY A 347 16.19 13.29 -25.57
CA GLY A 347 17.00 12.37 -26.36
C GLY A 347 16.20 11.30 -27.10
N LYS A 348 16.91 10.30 -27.60
CA LYS A 348 16.32 9.17 -28.33
C LYS A 348 15.37 8.42 -27.39
N TYR A 349 14.16 8.11 -27.86
CA TYR A 349 13.15 7.37 -27.10
C TYR A 349 12.65 8.07 -25.82
N ALA A 350 12.77 9.40 -25.74
CA ALA A 350 12.19 10.19 -24.65
C ALA A 350 10.74 9.82 -24.38
N ASP A 351 10.37 9.78 -23.10
CA ASP A 351 9.05 9.42 -22.59
C ASP A 351 8.58 8.00 -22.96
N THR A 352 9.51 7.12 -23.33
CA THR A 352 9.22 5.71 -23.58
C THR A 352 10.07 4.78 -22.71
N LYS A 353 9.59 3.54 -22.56
CA LYS A 353 10.26 2.47 -21.79
C LYS A 353 11.66 2.13 -22.28
N TYR A 354 12.00 2.37 -23.54
CA TYR A 354 13.37 2.19 -24.07
C TYR A 354 14.39 3.13 -23.42
N SER A 355 13.93 4.21 -22.77
CA SER A 355 14.75 5.18 -22.04
C SER A 355 14.64 5.05 -20.52
N ILE A 356 14.06 3.96 -20.02
CA ILE A 356 13.85 3.74 -18.59
C ILE A 356 15.15 3.75 -17.80
N ARG A 357 15.16 4.50 -16.71
CA ARG A 357 16.35 4.75 -15.90
C ARG A 357 16.04 4.90 -14.41
N THR A 358 15.13 4.10 -13.88
CA THR A 358 14.73 4.06 -12.46
C THR A 358 15.93 4.02 -11.52
N ASN A 359 16.98 3.29 -11.87
CA ASN A 359 18.22 3.19 -11.09
C ASN A 359 19.01 4.51 -10.97
N ASN A 360 18.63 5.55 -11.70
CA ASN A 360 19.22 6.89 -11.65
C ASN A 360 18.31 7.92 -10.95
N ILE A 361 17.19 7.48 -10.38
CA ILE A 361 16.20 8.37 -9.76
C ILE A 361 16.13 8.05 -8.26
N ILE A 362 16.17 9.10 -7.44
CA ILE A 362 15.91 9.02 -6.00
C ILE A 362 14.47 9.48 -5.77
N PRO A 363 13.56 8.57 -5.38
CA PRO A 363 12.15 8.88 -5.41
C PRO A 363 11.63 9.37 -4.05
N VAL A 364 10.74 10.37 -4.07
CA VAL A 364 10.19 11.02 -2.87
C VAL A 364 9.43 10.03 -2.00
N ASP A 365 8.54 9.24 -2.61
CA ASP A 365 7.67 8.28 -1.94
C ASP A 365 8.43 7.25 -1.11
N LEU A 366 9.46 6.59 -1.66
CA LEU A 366 10.26 5.61 -0.91
C LEU A 366 10.88 6.23 0.34
N ASN A 367 11.45 7.42 0.21
CA ASN A 367 12.12 8.09 1.32
C ASN A 367 11.11 8.56 2.38
N VAL A 368 9.89 8.94 1.97
CA VAL A 368 8.78 9.20 2.89
C VAL A 368 8.37 7.92 3.61
N PHE A 369 8.20 6.78 2.92
CA PHE A 369 7.85 5.51 3.56
C PHE A 369 8.90 5.06 4.57
N MET A 370 10.18 5.21 4.25
CA MET A 370 11.28 4.92 5.18
C MET A 370 11.24 5.83 6.42
N ALA A 371 11.05 7.14 6.23
CA ALA A 371 10.91 8.07 7.35
C ALA A 371 9.67 7.76 8.21
N TRP A 372 8.55 7.42 7.57
CA TRP A 372 7.31 7.04 8.24
C TRP A 372 7.50 5.79 9.09
N ASN A 373 8.20 4.78 8.56
CA ASN A 373 8.52 3.57 9.30
C ASN A 373 9.46 3.83 10.48
N PHE A 374 10.46 4.69 10.32
CA PHE A 374 11.33 5.07 11.43
C PHE A 374 10.58 5.78 12.54
N ALA A 375 9.68 6.72 12.21
CA ALA A 375 8.84 7.39 13.20
C ALA A 375 7.93 6.39 13.94
N THR A 376 7.28 5.49 13.20
CA THR A 376 6.40 4.46 13.78
C THR A 376 7.19 3.49 14.67
N LEU A 377 8.39 3.07 14.26
CA LEU A 377 9.25 2.19 15.07
C LEU A 377 9.78 2.89 16.32
N THR A 378 10.10 4.18 16.27
CA THR A 378 10.38 4.96 17.48
C THR A 378 9.24 4.83 18.48
N ASN A 379 7.99 5.07 18.05
CA ASN A 379 6.82 4.99 18.92
C ASN A 379 6.60 3.58 19.47
N PHE A 380 6.73 2.54 18.65
CA PHE A 380 6.58 1.17 19.12
C PHE A 380 7.66 0.75 20.13
N HIS A 381 8.91 1.14 19.92
CA HIS A 381 9.96 0.86 20.89
C HIS A 381 9.73 1.63 22.19
N GLU A 382 9.20 2.85 22.16
CA GLU A 382 8.78 3.58 23.38
C GLU A 382 7.64 2.86 24.12
N ILE A 383 6.59 2.45 23.40
CA ILE A 383 5.45 1.69 23.98
C ILE A 383 5.92 0.42 24.68
N LEU A 384 6.95 -0.23 24.16
CA LEU A 384 7.55 -1.44 24.72
C LEU A 384 8.67 -1.19 25.75
N GLY A 385 8.91 0.07 26.15
CA GLY A 385 9.94 0.44 27.12
C GLY A 385 11.39 0.27 26.64
N ARG A 386 11.61 0.19 25.32
CA ARG A 386 12.92 -0.04 24.67
C ARG A 386 13.59 1.28 24.28
N SER A 387 13.85 2.14 25.26
CA SER A 387 14.28 3.54 25.05
C SER A 387 15.54 3.69 24.17
N LYS A 388 16.53 2.80 24.30
CA LYS A 388 17.74 2.82 23.46
C LYS A 388 17.41 2.65 21.97
N LYS A 389 16.60 1.65 21.64
CA LYS A 389 16.20 1.36 20.26
C LYS A 389 15.30 2.45 19.69
N ALA A 390 14.41 3.00 20.53
CA ALA A 390 13.60 4.15 20.18
C ALA A 390 14.45 5.37 19.80
N ALA A 391 15.52 5.65 20.57
CA ALA A 391 16.46 6.73 20.28
C ALA A 391 17.23 6.51 18.96
N GLU A 392 17.64 5.27 18.66
CA GLU A 392 18.28 4.93 17.38
C GLU A 392 17.38 5.26 16.19
N TYR A 393 16.12 4.79 16.20
CA TYR A 393 15.17 5.10 15.12
C TYR A 393 14.81 6.58 15.07
N ARG A 394 14.77 7.27 16.21
CA ARG A 394 14.47 8.71 16.25
C ARG A 394 15.54 9.52 15.52
N GLU A 395 16.80 9.13 15.68
CA GLU A 395 17.91 9.76 14.98
C GLU A 395 17.89 9.46 13.48
N LEU A 396 17.55 8.23 13.08
CA LEU A 396 17.36 7.88 11.67
C LEU A 396 16.23 8.71 11.03
N TYR A 397 15.09 8.81 11.73
CA TYR A 397 13.96 9.64 11.30
C TYR A 397 14.37 11.11 11.15
N LYS A 398 15.04 11.70 12.15
CA LYS A 398 15.46 13.10 12.12
C LYS A 398 16.36 13.39 10.91
N ARG A 399 17.39 12.57 10.68
CA ARG A 399 18.32 12.75 9.56
C ARG A 399 17.63 12.62 8.20
N LEU A 400 16.76 11.61 8.04
CA LEU A 400 16.05 11.42 6.79
C LEU A 400 15.03 12.54 6.55
N ARG A 401 14.38 13.03 7.62
CA ARG A 401 13.44 14.15 7.55
C ARG A 401 14.11 15.43 7.04
N GLU A 402 15.30 15.76 7.58
CA GLU A 402 16.11 16.88 7.10
C GLU A 402 16.53 16.67 5.63
N ALA A 403 16.90 15.44 5.26
CA ALA A 403 17.30 15.11 3.90
C ALA A 403 16.15 15.22 2.88
N LEU A 404 14.91 14.90 3.26
CA LEU A 404 13.75 15.02 2.37
C LEU A 404 13.58 16.46 1.86
N ASP A 405 13.70 17.45 2.75
CA ASP A 405 13.53 18.85 2.39
C ASP A 405 14.75 19.36 1.59
N GLU A 406 15.97 18.96 1.94
CA GLU A 406 17.17 19.40 1.22
C GLU A 406 17.31 18.79 -0.18
N VAL A 407 16.87 17.54 -0.37
CA VAL A 407 17.07 16.81 -1.64
C VAL A 407 15.91 17.00 -2.61
N PHE A 408 14.67 17.13 -2.12
CA PHE A 408 13.49 17.08 -2.97
C PHE A 408 12.69 18.37 -3.06
N TRP A 409 12.81 19.30 -2.10
CA TRP A 409 12.00 20.51 -2.08
C TRP A 409 12.43 21.49 -3.17
N ASN A 410 11.46 21.96 -3.96
CA ASN A 410 11.65 23.11 -4.84
C ASN A 410 10.93 24.33 -4.24
N GLU A 411 11.69 25.38 -3.91
CA GLU A 411 11.13 26.58 -3.26
C GLU A 411 10.20 27.38 -4.18
N ASP A 412 10.45 27.38 -5.49
CA ASP A 412 9.67 28.15 -6.47
C ASP A 412 8.32 27.47 -6.75
N TYR A 413 8.33 26.16 -6.98
CA TYR A 413 7.11 25.39 -7.19
C TYR A 413 6.36 25.11 -5.89
N GLY A 414 7.05 25.00 -4.75
CA GLY A 414 6.39 24.76 -3.47
C GLY A 414 5.94 23.32 -3.24
N ALA A 415 6.68 22.35 -3.76
CA ALA A 415 6.42 20.92 -3.60
C ALA A 415 7.72 20.11 -3.60
N TRP A 416 7.62 18.82 -3.26
CA TRP A 416 8.74 17.89 -3.37
C TRP A 416 8.71 17.15 -4.71
N PHE A 417 9.89 16.87 -5.26
CA PHE A 417 10.04 16.21 -6.56
C PHE A 417 11.16 15.17 -6.49
N ASP A 418 11.06 14.13 -7.30
CA ASP A 418 12.14 13.14 -7.37
C ASP A 418 13.44 13.80 -7.84
N TYR A 419 14.57 13.31 -7.34
CA TYR A 419 15.88 13.82 -7.70
C TYR A 419 16.55 12.92 -8.74
N ASP A 420 17.01 13.50 -9.84
CA ASP A 420 17.73 12.82 -10.90
C ASP A 420 19.23 12.82 -10.62
N LEU A 421 19.84 11.64 -10.45
CA LEU A 421 21.25 11.52 -10.13
C LEU A 421 22.17 11.91 -11.30
N MET A 422 21.73 11.67 -12.53
CA MET A 422 22.55 11.92 -13.72
C MET A 422 22.49 13.39 -14.11
N GLU A 423 21.28 13.96 -14.09
CA GLU A 423 21.06 15.37 -14.44
C GLU A 423 21.28 16.32 -13.25
N GLN A 424 21.46 15.78 -12.04
CA GLN A 424 21.67 16.51 -10.78
C GLN A 424 20.60 17.60 -10.54
N LYS A 425 19.35 17.29 -10.85
CA LYS A 425 18.23 18.22 -10.75
C LYS A 425 16.94 17.52 -10.34
N LEU A 426 15.97 18.31 -9.89
CA LEU A 426 14.62 17.87 -9.59
C LEU A 426 13.83 17.57 -10.87
N ARG A 427 13.04 16.50 -10.84
CA ARG A 427 12.11 16.11 -11.91
C ARG A 427 10.75 16.74 -11.64
N SER A 428 10.53 17.93 -12.18
CA SER A 428 9.40 18.80 -11.82
C SER A 428 8.01 18.39 -12.34
N GLY A 429 7.84 17.17 -12.83
CA GLY A 429 6.54 16.65 -13.23
C GLY A 429 5.61 16.50 -12.02
N PHE A 430 4.31 16.72 -12.23
CA PHE A 430 3.32 16.43 -11.19
C PHE A 430 3.19 14.91 -11.00
N TYR A 431 3.34 14.46 -9.77
CA TYR A 431 2.88 13.17 -9.27
C TYR A 431 2.20 13.36 -7.90
N PRO A 432 1.25 12.50 -7.49
CA PRO A 432 0.68 12.54 -6.15
C PRO A 432 1.73 12.47 -5.02
N SER A 433 2.87 11.80 -5.29
CA SER A 433 3.99 11.69 -4.34
C SER A 433 4.63 13.04 -3.98
N ASN A 434 4.42 14.08 -4.79
CA ASN A 434 4.96 15.41 -4.56
C ASN A 434 4.46 16.07 -3.27
N VAL A 435 3.40 15.53 -2.65
CA VAL A 435 2.86 15.99 -1.35
C VAL A 435 2.95 14.94 -0.25
N PHE A 436 3.45 13.73 -0.53
CA PHE A 436 3.57 12.65 0.45
C PHE A 436 4.38 13.00 1.70
N PRO A 437 5.39 13.90 1.67
CA PRO A 437 6.08 14.31 2.89
C PRO A 437 5.15 14.87 3.98
N LEU A 438 3.95 15.35 3.63
CA LEU A 438 2.95 15.78 4.62
C LEU A 438 2.44 14.63 5.52
N LEU A 439 2.55 13.36 5.10
CA LEU A 439 2.24 12.18 5.94
C LEU A 439 3.03 12.17 7.25
N LEU A 440 4.22 12.78 7.23
CA LEU A 440 5.12 12.84 8.39
C LEU A 440 4.76 13.97 9.37
N GLY A 441 3.81 14.84 9.01
CA GLY A 441 3.34 15.95 9.83
C GLY A 441 4.41 17.01 10.14
N GLY A 442 4.07 17.98 10.99
CA GLY A 442 5.04 18.93 11.54
C GLY A 442 5.52 20.04 10.60
N TYR A 443 4.91 20.21 9.42
CA TYR A 443 5.19 21.34 8.54
C TYR A 443 4.42 22.61 8.95
N ASP A 444 5.05 23.76 8.80
CA ASP A 444 4.51 25.06 9.19
C ASP A 444 3.50 25.63 8.16
N ALA A 445 2.92 26.79 8.50
CA ALA A 445 1.98 27.50 7.65
C ALA A 445 2.61 27.98 6.32
N ARG A 446 3.92 28.24 6.28
CA ARG A 446 4.62 28.71 5.09
C ARG A 446 4.71 27.59 4.05
N VAL A 447 5.16 26.40 4.47
CA VAL A 447 5.27 25.22 3.60
C VAL A 447 3.90 24.78 3.10
N THR A 448 2.92 24.67 4.00
CA THR A 448 1.56 24.25 3.61
C THR A 448 0.86 25.24 2.68
N LYS A 449 1.12 26.55 2.80
CA LYS A 449 0.62 27.56 1.87
C LYS A 449 1.22 27.39 0.46
N LYS A 450 2.52 27.09 0.36
CA LYS A 450 3.18 26.84 -0.93
C LYS A 450 2.61 25.60 -1.63
N ILE A 451 2.40 24.51 -0.88
CA ILE A 451 1.78 23.29 -1.41
C ILE A 451 0.35 23.56 -1.89
N LEU A 452 -0.41 24.37 -1.15
CA LEU A 452 -1.76 24.76 -1.57
C LEU A 452 -1.72 25.47 -2.93
N ASN A 453 -0.84 26.47 -3.09
CA ASN A 453 -0.71 27.20 -4.36
C ASN A 453 -0.29 26.24 -5.49
N TYR A 454 0.72 25.40 -5.25
CA TYR A 454 1.16 24.36 -6.20
C TYR A 454 -0.01 23.51 -6.70
N LEU A 455 -0.82 22.97 -5.80
CA LEU A 455 -1.94 22.10 -6.17
C LEU A 455 -3.01 22.84 -6.98
N LEU A 456 -3.33 24.08 -6.58
CA LEU A 456 -4.31 24.92 -7.29
C LEU A 456 -3.84 25.29 -8.71
N GLU A 457 -2.54 25.51 -8.88
CA GLU A 457 -1.95 25.93 -10.16
C GLU A 457 -1.61 24.74 -11.07
N SER A 458 -1.31 23.56 -10.51
CA SER A 458 -0.89 22.38 -11.28
C SER A 458 -1.92 21.86 -12.28
N GLY A 459 -3.21 22.13 -12.07
CA GLY A 459 -4.30 21.53 -12.84
C GLY A 459 -4.66 20.10 -12.43
N ALA A 460 -3.94 19.47 -11.50
CA ALA A 460 -4.20 18.10 -11.03
C ALA A 460 -5.55 17.94 -10.31
N LEU A 461 -6.14 19.03 -9.83
CA LEU A 461 -7.44 19.02 -9.14
C LEU A 461 -8.64 19.14 -10.09
N ASN A 462 -8.42 19.39 -11.39
CA ASN A 462 -9.48 19.75 -12.35
C ASN A 462 -10.29 18.55 -12.87
N PHE A 463 -9.90 17.33 -12.49
CA PHE A 463 -10.52 16.11 -13.01
C PHE A 463 -11.74 15.69 -12.20
N LYS A 464 -12.71 15.05 -12.87
CA LYS A 464 -14.00 14.67 -12.28
C LYS A 464 -13.89 13.42 -11.41
N GLY A 465 -13.09 12.45 -11.87
CA GLY A 465 -13.05 11.09 -11.33
C GLY A 465 -12.08 10.86 -10.18
N GLY A 466 -11.17 11.79 -9.92
CA GLY A 466 -10.13 11.64 -8.90
C GLY A 466 -8.91 12.51 -9.19
N ILE A 467 -7.75 12.06 -8.72
CA ILE A 467 -6.45 12.68 -8.96
C ILE A 467 -5.67 11.82 -9.96
N PRO A 468 -5.08 12.41 -11.02
CA PRO A 468 -4.30 11.63 -11.97
C PRO A 468 -2.96 11.20 -11.38
N VAL A 469 -2.37 10.13 -11.92
CA VAL A 469 -1.00 9.73 -11.55
C VAL A 469 0.02 10.75 -12.03
N SER A 470 -0.16 11.31 -13.23
CA SER A 470 0.68 12.36 -13.79
C SER A 470 -0.15 13.30 -14.65
N LEU A 471 0.47 14.36 -15.18
CA LEU A 471 -0.16 15.25 -16.16
C LEU A 471 0.38 15.04 -17.58
N ASN A 472 1.15 13.97 -17.80
CA ASN A 472 1.76 13.69 -19.10
C ASN A 472 0.74 13.02 -20.04
N ASN A 473 0.11 13.83 -20.89
CA ASN A 473 -0.91 13.36 -21.83
C ASN A 473 -0.37 12.57 -23.04
N ALA A 474 0.94 12.56 -23.26
CA ALA A 474 1.59 11.81 -24.32
C ALA A 474 1.88 10.36 -23.93
N SER A 475 1.78 10.02 -22.63
CA SER A 475 2.04 8.67 -22.15
C SER A 475 0.90 7.70 -22.52
N HIS A 476 1.29 6.45 -22.75
CA HIS A 476 0.38 5.30 -22.87
C HIS A 476 0.61 4.27 -21.77
N GLU A 477 1.45 4.60 -20.79
CA GLU A 477 1.72 3.73 -19.66
C GLU A 477 0.61 3.82 -18.61
N GLN A 478 0.48 2.76 -17.81
CA GLN A 478 -0.65 2.64 -16.90
C GLN A 478 -0.55 3.55 -15.66
N TRP A 479 0.66 3.89 -15.22
CA TRP A 479 0.89 4.82 -14.11
C TRP A 479 1.19 6.24 -14.62
N ASP A 480 0.32 6.73 -15.51
CA ASP A 480 0.32 8.09 -16.04
C ASP A 480 -1.12 8.56 -16.33
N TYR A 481 -1.27 9.81 -16.74
CA TYR A 481 -2.51 10.32 -17.32
C TYR A 481 -3.02 9.41 -18.46
N PRO A 482 -4.34 9.13 -18.56
CA PRO A 482 -5.45 9.66 -17.77
C PRO A 482 -5.83 8.78 -16.58
N ASN A 483 -4.94 7.90 -16.11
CA ASN A 483 -5.31 7.00 -15.04
C ASN A 483 -5.19 7.68 -13.67
N GLY A 484 -6.10 7.32 -12.78
CA GLY A 484 -5.98 7.51 -11.34
C GLY A 484 -6.00 6.15 -10.65
N TRP A 485 -5.08 5.97 -9.70
CA TRP A 485 -4.92 4.72 -8.97
C TRP A 485 -5.36 4.90 -7.51
N PRO A 486 -6.15 3.98 -6.96
CA PRO A 486 -6.60 4.04 -5.57
C PRO A 486 -5.48 4.18 -4.54
N PRO A 487 -4.34 3.45 -4.64
CA PRO A 487 -3.18 3.64 -3.78
C PRO A 487 -2.69 5.08 -3.67
N LEU A 488 -2.45 5.73 -4.81
CA LEU A 488 -1.90 7.08 -4.87
C LEU A 488 -2.93 8.13 -4.48
N THR A 489 -4.20 7.93 -4.86
CA THR A 489 -5.30 8.79 -4.45
C THR A 489 -5.49 8.76 -2.94
N HIS A 490 -5.44 7.57 -2.34
CA HIS A 490 -5.56 7.38 -0.90
C HIS A 490 -4.41 8.05 -0.14
N LEU A 491 -3.16 7.82 -0.55
CA LEU A 491 -2.00 8.46 0.08
C LEU A 491 -1.99 9.98 -0.12
N PHE A 492 -2.45 10.48 -1.28
CA PHE A 492 -2.62 11.92 -1.53
C PHE A 492 -3.64 12.53 -0.54
N VAL A 493 -4.81 11.90 -0.40
CA VAL A 493 -5.83 12.32 0.58
C VAL A 493 -5.26 12.32 1.99
N GLU A 494 -4.60 11.24 2.42
CA GLU A 494 -4.02 11.16 3.77
C GLU A 494 -2.95 12.22 4.02
N SER A 495 -2.10 12.49 3.02
CA SER A 495 -1.08 13.55 3.08
C SER A 495 -1.70 14.91 3.38
N LEU A 496 -2.77 15.26 2.66
CA LEU A 496 -3.43 16.55 2.82
C LEU A 496 -4.30 16.61 4.08
N ARG A 497 -4.97 15.52 4.43
CA ARG A 497 -5.83 15.40 5.63
C ARG A 497 -5.03 15.59 6.92
N LEU A 498 -3.79 15.13 6.97
CA LEU A 498 -2.89 15.29 8.12
C LEU A 498 -2.23 16.68 8.20
N SER A 499 -2.46 17.54 7.21
CA SER A 499 -1.96 18.92 7.25
C SER A 499 -2.75 19.78 8.24
N LYS A 500 -2.13 20.83 8.78
CA LYS A 500 -2.79 21.84 9.64
C LYS A 500 -3.49 22.95 8.84
N ASN A 501 -3.55 22.81 7.51
CA ASN A 501 -4.13 23.83 6.62
C ASN A 501 -5.53 23.41 6.19
N GLU A 502 -6.55 24.15 6.64
CA GLU A 502 -7.96 23.82 6.39
C GLU A 502 -8.31 23.69 4.91
N LYS A 503 -7.67 24.47 4.03
CA LYS A 503 -7.91 24.38 2.58
C LYS A 503 -7.33 23.10 1.98
N LEU A 504 -6.16 22.66 2.45
CA LEU A 504 -5.61 21.36 2.04
C LEU A 504 -6.48 20.22 2.56
N VAL A 505 -6.96 20.30 3.80
CA VAL A 505 -7.90 19.31 4.37
C VAL A 505 -9.19 19.24 3.53
N LYS A 506 -9.69 20.39 3.06
CA LYS A 506 -10.86 20.43 2.17
C LYS A 506 -10.58 19.78 0.81
N ILE A 507 -9.41 20.04 0.22
CA ILE A 507 -8.98 19.36 -1.03
C ILE A 507 -8.89 17.84 -0.81
N ALA A 508 -8.42 17.39 0.36
CA ALA A 508 -8.38 15.97 0.71
C ALA A 508 -9.79 15.35 0.70
N GLU A 509 -10.75 16.00 1.36
CA GLU A 509 -12.14 15.57 1.39
C GLU A 509 -12.76 15.53 -0.02
N ASP A 510 -12.54 16.57 -0.83
CA ASP A 510 -13.09 16.64 -2.18
C ASP A 510 -12.48 15.55 -3.09
N ALA A 511 -11.17 15.29 -2.97
CA ALA A 511 -10.50 14.21 -3.69
C ALA A 511 -11.01 12.82 -3.25
N ALA A 512 -11.25 12.62 -1.95
CA ALA A 512 -11.83 11.40 -1.42
C ALA A 512 -13.24 11.15 -1.99
N TRP A 513 -14.11 12.17 -1.96
CA TRP A 513 -15.48 12.04 -2.49
C TRP A 513 -15.52 11.85 -4.00
N LYS A 514 -14.61 12.47 -4.76
CA LYS A 514 -14.46 12.18 -6.20
C LYS A 514 -14.19 10.69 -6.42
N PHE A 515 -13.21 10.13 -5.72
CA PHE A 515 -12.87 8.71 -5.87
C PHE A 515 -14.00 7.77 -5.41
N ILE A 516 -14.62 8.05 -4.25
CA ILE A 516 -15.77 7.29 -3.75
C ILE A 516 -16.90 7.30 -4.79
N ARG A 517 -17.24 8.47 -5.34
CA ARG A 517 -18.30 8.63 -6.34
C ARG A 517 -17.99 7.85 -7.63
N THR A 518 -16.77 7.93 -8.13
CA THR A 518 -16.35 7.20 -9.34
C THR A 518 -16.54 5.70 -9.18
N ALA A 519 -16.03 5.14 -8.09
CA ALA A 519 -16.15 3.70 -7.83
C ALA A 519 -17.61 3.29 -7.53
N TYR A 520 -18.34 4.12 -6.78
CA TYR A 520 -19.76 3.92 -6.50
C TYR A 520 -20.57 3.85 -7.80
N ASN A 521 -20.36 4.79 -8.73
CA ASN A 521 -21.05 4.80 -10.01
C ASN A 521 -20.74 3.55 -10.85
N GLY A 522 -19.47 3.13 -10.93
CA GLY A 522 -19.10 1.91 -11.65
C GLY A 522 -19.69 0.62 -11.08
N MET A 523 -19.81 0.52 -9.75
CA MET A 523 -20.33 -0.68 -9.09
C MET A 523 -21.87 -0.69 -8.99
N MET A 524 -22.50 0.47 -8.81
CA MET A 524 -23.93 0.57 -8.53
C MET A 524 -24.75 0.91 -9.77
N TYR A 525 -24.17 1.62 -10.73
CA TYR A 525 -24.81 2.09 -11.95
C TYR A 525 -23.89 1.92 -13.18
N PRO A 526 -23.39 0.70 -13.47
CA PRO A 526 -22.48 0.49 -14.58
C PRO A 526 -23.13 0.90 -15.91
N LYS A 527 -22.33 1.47 -16.81
CA LYS A 527 -22.76 1.74 -18.19
C LYS A 527 -23.23 0.45 -18.87
N MET A 528 -24.18 0.58 -19.80
CA MET A 528 -24.65 -0.55 -20.59
C MET A 528 -23.47 -1.27 -21.26
N GLY A 529 -23.36 -2.58 -21.03
CA GLY A 529 -22.26 -3.41 -21.54
C GLY A 529 -21.01 -3.48 -20.66
N MET A 530 -20.94 -2.72 -19.55
CA MET A 530 -19.88 -2.84 -18.55
C MET A 530 -20.33 -3.66 -17.34
N PRO A 531 -19.46 -4.48 -16.73
CA PRO A 531 -19.79 -5.20 -15.52
C PRO A 531 -19.87 -4.25 -14.31
N ALA A 532 -20.75 -4.57 -13.35
CA ALA A 532 -20.75 -3.93 -12.03
C ALA A 532 -19.48 -4.32 -11.28
N ALA A 533 -18.52 -3.41 -11.19
CA ALA A 533 -17.19 -3.72 -10.68
C ALA A 533 -16.51 -2.53 -10.00
N CYS A 534 -15.60 -2.85 -9.08
CA CYS A 534 -14.53 -1.96 -8.69
C CYS A 534 -13.26 -2.39 -9.42
N TRP A 535 -12.65 -1.43 -10.09
CA TRP A 535 -11.49 -1.64 -10.96
C TRP A 535 -10.18 -1.41 -10.22
N GLU A 536 -9.12 -2.02 -10.75
CA GLU A 536 -7.74 -1.77 -10.38
C GLU A 536 -7.36 -0.28 -10.45
N LYS A 537 -7.79 0.39 -11.52
CA LYS A 537 -7.51 1.80 -11.86
C LYS A 537 -8.66 2.41 -12.66
N TYR A 538 -8.78 3.74 -12.65
CA TYR A 538 -9.91 4.46 -13.27
C TYR A 538 -9.42 5.54 -14.23
N ASP A 539 -10.19 5.79 -15.29
CA ASP A 539 -10.01 6.98 -16.14
C ASP A 539 -10.61 8.19 -15.44
N ILE A 540 -9.76 9.03 -14.85
CA ILE A 540 -10.16 10.17 -14.00
C ILE A 540 -10.80 11.32 -14.76
N ARG A 541 -10.81 11.29 -16.10
CA ARG A 541 -11.57 12.27 -16.90
C ARG A 541 -13.08 12.17 -16.63
N TYR A 542 -13.53 10.99 -16.20
CA TYR A 542 -14.92 10.68 -15.93
C TYR A 542 -15.10 10.22 -14.47
N ASP A 543 -16.30 10.41 -13.93
CA ASP A 543 -16.70 9.95 -12.59
C ASP A 543 -17.80 8.88 -12.64
N ASP A 544 -17.95 8.23 -13.79
CA ASP A 544 -18.98 7.22 -14.08
C ASP A 544 -18.49 5.77 -13.88
N GLY A 545 -17.30 5.61 -13.28
CA GLY A 545 -16.67 4.31 -13.05
C GLY A 545 -15.99 3.71 -14.27
N THR A 546 -15.72 4.50 -15.33
CA THR A 546 -14.95 4.05 -16.49
C THR A 546 -13.57 3.52 -16.05
N PRO A 547 -13.22 2.26 -16.41
CA PRO A 547 -11.93 1.70 -16.05
C PRO A 547 -10.79 2.43 -16.78
N GLY A 548 -9.64 2.52 -16.12
CA GLY A 548 -8.42 3.04 -16.76
C GLY A 548 -7.84 2.07 -17.79
N SER A 549 -6.80 2.49 -18.50
CA SER A 549 -6.20 1.74 -19.61
C SER A 549 -4.67 1.88 -19.65
N GLY A 550 -4.02 1.38 -20.70
CA GLY A 550 -2.56 1.49 -20.88
C GLY A 550 -1.76 0.47 -20.09
N GLY A 551 -0.44 0.47 -20.31
CA GLY A 551 0.51 -0.50 -19.76
C GLY A 551 0.54 -1.83 -20.51
N GLU A 552 0.97 -2.87 -19.82
CA GLU A 552 1.35 -4.17 -20.43
C GLU A 552 0.22 -5.19 -20.44
N TYR A 553 -0.88 -4.94 -19.73
CA TYR A 553 -2.00 -5.85 -19.60
C TYR A 553 -3.35 -5.10 -19.48
N PRO A 554 -4.48 -5.76 -19.80
CA PRO A 554 -5.81 -5.17 -19.64
C PRO A 554 -6.12 -4.86 -18.17
N VAL A 555 -6.93 -3.84 -17.92
CA VAL A 555 -7.41 -3.48 -16.57
C VAL A 555 -8.07 -4.64 -15.84
N GLN A 556 -7.78 -4.79 -14.54
CA GLN A 556 -8.27 -5.90 -13.72
C GLN A 556 -9.52 -5.52 -12.90
N GLN A 557 -10.40 -6.50 -12.70
CA GLN A 557 -11.56 -6.41 -11.81
C GLN A 557 -11.24 -7.00 -10.43
N GLY A 558 -11.75 -6.37 -9.38
CA GLY A 558 -11.70 -6.90 -8.02
C GLY A 558 -11.97 -5.79 -7.01
N PHE A 559 -11.08 -4.83 -6.79
CA PHE A 559 -9.64 -5.06 -6.70
C PHE A 559 -9.24 -4.76 -5.25
N GLY A 560 -8.38 -5.57 -4.64
CA GLY A 560 -8.14 -5.61 -3.20
C GLY A 560 -7.79 -4.24 -2.61
N TRP A 561 -6.85 -3.50 -3.21
CA TRP A 561 -6.53 -2.14 -2.75
C TRP A 561 -7.68 -1.16 -2.96
N THR A 562 -8.54 -1.37 -3.96
CA THR A 562 -9.60 -0.44 -4.34
C THR A 562 -10.68 -0.53 -3.28
N ASN A 563 -11.06 -1.77 -2.96
CA ASN A 563 -12.01 -2.09 -1.93
C ASN A 563 -11.51 -1.58 -0.58
N GLY A 564 -10.23 -1.84 -0.28
CA GLY A 564 -9.58 -1.42 0.96
C GLY A 564 -9.53 0.11 1.14
N ALA A 565 -9.05 0.82 0.13
CA ALA A 565 -8.96 2.27 0.14
C ALA A 565 -10.34 2.94 0.21
N LEU A 566 -11.33 2.43 -0.52
CA LEU A 566 -12.70 2.96 -0.49
C LEU A 566 -13.34 2.78 0.88
N LEU A 567 -13.22 1.60 1.49
CA LEU A 567 -13.79 1.36 2.82
C LEU A 567 -13.15 2.26 3.88
N ASP A 568 -11.83 2.48 3.82
CA ASP A 568 -11.13 3.41 4.72
C ASP A 568 -11.55 4.88 4.51
N LEU A 569 -11.76 5.32 3.26
CA LEU A 569 -12.25 6.67 2.99
C LEU A 569 -13.72 6.84 3.38
N ILE A 570 -14.57 5.83 3.15
CA ILE A 570 -15.97 5.82 3.60
C ILE A 570 -16.03 5.88 5.13
N TYR A 571 -15.13 5.19 5.83
CA TYR A 571 -15.03 5.28 7.29
C TYR A 571 -14.78 6.72 7.75
N LYS A 572 -13.82 7.40 7.12
CA LYS A 572 -13.36 8.74 7.52
C LYS A 572 -14.34 9.86 7.17
N TYR A 573 -15.00 9.76 6.01
CA TYR A 573 -15.81 10.85 5.47
C TYR A 573 -17.32 10.53 5.43
N GLY A 574 -17.70 9.24 5.46
CA GLY A 574 -19.09 8.80 5.38
C GLY A 574 -19.78 8.54 6.71
N ILE A 575 -19.02 8.43 7.82
CA ILE A 575 -19.57 8.24 9.18
C ILE A 575 -19.55 9.58 9.92
N LEU A 576 -20.74 10.13 10.17
CA LEU A 576 -20.96 11.49 10.69
C LEU A 576 -20.40 11.76 12.11
N GLU A 577 -19.99 10.73 12.85
CA GLU A 577 -19.59 10.84 14.27
C GLU A 577 -18.10 11.12 14.50
N GLN A 578 -17.27 11.33 13.46
CA GLN A 578 -15.82 11.54 13.62
C GLN A 578 -15.34 13.01 13.56
N HIS A 579 -16.23 14.00 13.67
CA HIS A 579 -15.78 15.38 13.89
C HIS A 579 -15.30 15.68 15.32
N THR A 580 -15.17 14.68 16.18
CA THR A 580 -14.13 14.72 17.22
C THR A 580 -12.83 14.21 16.59
N VAL A 581 -12.03 15.14 16.08
CA VAL A 581 -10.64 14.88 15.69
C VAL A 581 -9.96 14.12 16.82
N SER A 582 -9.85 12.79 16.70
CA SER A 582 -8.87 12.03 17.44
C SER A 582 -7.53 12.50 16.90
N ARG A 583 -6.96 13.51 17.58
CA ARG A 583 -5.62 14.04 17.37
C ARG A 583 -4.63 12.93 17.68
N THR A 584 -4.51 11.97 16.78
CA THR A 584 -3.29 11.19 16.67
C THR A 584 -2.43 11.92 15.65
N GLU A 585 -1.77 12.97 16.15
CA GLU A 585 -0.53 13.40 15.51
C GLU A 585 0.35 12.15 15.33
N PRO A 586 1.17 12.03 14.27
CA PRO A 586 2.34 11.17 14.37
C PRO A 586 3.10 11.69 15.58
N ILE A 587 3.07 10.94 16.70
CA ILE A 587 3.50 11.43 18.02
C ILE A 587 4.94 11.90 17.87
N GLY A 588 5.07 13.23 17.79
CA GLY A 588 6.20 13.93 17.21
C GLY A 588 6.35 15.25 17.94
N LYS A 589 6.74 15.12 19.22
CA LYS A 589 7.18 16.14 20.18
C LYS A 589 6.11 17.00 20.87
N SER A 590 5.91 16.73 22.16
CA SER A 590 6.09 17.73 23.22
C SER A 590 6.51 17.04 24.53
N CYS A 591 7.81 16.93 24.74
CA CYS A 591 8.36 16.64 26.06
C CYS A 591 8.59 17.99 26.75
N ALA A 592 7.56 18.53 27.38
CA ALA A 592 7.61 19.51 28.49
C ALA A 592 6.21 20.13 28.71
N SER A 593 5.48 19.67 29.73
CA SER A 593 4.59 20.54 30.55
C SER A 593 3.86 19.81 31.67
N GLY A 594 3.70 18.48 31.61
CA GLY A 594 2.94 17.74 32.63
C GLY A 594 3.53 17.83 34.05
N LYS A 595 4.86 17.89 34.18
CA LYS A 595 5.51 18.02 35.51
C LYS A 595 5.46 19.44 36.07
N GLN A 596 5.44 20.48 35.24
CA GLN A 596 5.33 21.86 35.73
C GLN A 596 3.91 22.20 36.17
N PHE A 597 2.89 21.68 35.49
CA PHE A 597 1.49 21.91 35.89
C PHE A 597 1.16 21.19 37.21
N ILE A 598 1.60 19.93 37.39
CA ILE A 598 1.41 19.21 38.65
C ILE A 598 2.17 19.91 39.79
N PHE A 599 3.40 20.38 39.55
CA PHE A 599 4.19 21.09 40.57
C PHE A 599 3.56 22.44 40.95
N LEU A 600 3.05 23.22 39.98
CA LEU A 600 2.32 24.48 40.23
C LEU A 600 1.01 24.26 40.98
N VAL A 601 0.24 23.22 40.62
CA VAL A 601 -1.02 22.87 41.32
C VAL A 601 -0.73 22.37 42.74
N SER A 602 0.34 21.61 42.96
CA SER A 602 0.74 21.18 44.31
C SER A 602 1.20 22.36 45.19
N ILE A 603 1.91 23.35 44.63
CA ILE A 603 2.28 24.57 45.36
C ILE A 603 1.05 25.42 45.67
N LEU A 604 0.15 25.61 44.71
CA LEU A 604 -1.08 26.38 44.92
C LEU A 604 -2.01 25.71 45.95
N PHE A 605 -2.11 24.38 45.93
CA PHE A 605 -2.88 23.62 46.92
C PHE A 605 -2.23 23.67 48.31
N GLY A 606 -0.90 23.60 48.39
CA GLY A 606 -0.16 23.78 49.64
C GLY A 606 -0.34 25.17 50.23
N LEU A 607 -0.27 26.22 49.40
CA LEU A 607 -0.50 27.61 49.82
C LEU A 607 -1.96 27.84 50.26
N LEU A 608 -2.93 27.23 49.58
CA LEU A 608 -4.35 27.29 49.96
C LEU A 608 -4.59 26.62 51.31
N MET A 609 -4.00 25.44 51.56
CA MET A 609 -4.12 24.74 52.84
C MET A 609 -3.42 25.50 53.98
N LEU A 610 -2.27 26.12 53.70
CA LEU A 610 -1.58 26.97 54.68
C LEU A 610 -2.40 28.23 55.00
N TRP A 611 -3.01 28.84 53.99
CA TRP A 611 -3.92 29.98 54.18
C TRP A 611 -5.17 29.60 54.97
N LEU A 612 -5.79 28.45 54.67
CA LEU A 612 -6.92 27.93 55.44
C LEU A 612 -6.53 27.66 56.90
N LEU A 613 -5.36 27.10 57.17
CA LEU A 613 -4.86 26.89 58.53
C LEU A 613 -4.62 28.21 59.27
N ILE A 614 -4.01 29.20 58.62
CA ILE A 614 -3.76 30.52 59.24
C ILE A 614 -5.07 31.30 59.45
N ALA A 615 -6.03 31.21 58.52
CA ALA A 615 -7.31 31.90 58.58
C ALA A 615 -8.29 31.28 59.58
N PHE A 616 -8.28 29.94 59.74
CA PHE A 616 -9.20 29.23 60.65
C PHE A 616 -8.62 28.90 62.03
N ALA A 617 -7.30 28.85 62.22
CA ALA A 617 -6.71 28.62 63.55
C ALA A 617 -7.16 29.63 64.63
N PRO A 618 -7.31 30.94 64.34
CA PRO A 618 -7.85 31.90 65.31
C PRO A 618 -9.34 31.69 65.62
N ARG A 619 -10.12 31.13 64.67
CA ARG A 619 -11.56 30.89 64.83
C ARG A 619 -11.85 29.61 65.63
N LEU A 620 -11.02 28.59 65.52
CA LEU A 620 -11.12 27.38 66.35
C LEU A 620 -10.76 27.65 67.81
N LYS A 621 -9.80 28.55 68.07
CA LYS A 621 -9.46 28.99 69.45
C LYS A 621 -10.60 29.77 70.11
N LYS A 622 -11.44 30.46 69.31
CA LYS A 622 -12.62 31.20 69.81
C LYS A 622 -13.80 30.27 70.15
N PHE A 623 -13.98 29.16 69.42
CA PHE A 623 -15.02 28.15 69.67
C PHE A 623 -14.71 27.22 70.88
N SER A 624 -13.43 27.02 71.20
CA SER A 624 -13.01 26.25 72.39
C SER A 624 -13.27 27.01 73.70
N ASN A 625 -13.23 28.34 73.69
CA ASN A 625 -13.44 29.15 74.90
C ASN A 625 -14.92 29.45 75.18
N THR A 626 -15.81 29.40 74.17
CA THR A 626 -17.26 29.63 74.39
C THR A 626 -17.98 28.41 74.97
N LYS A 627 -17.48 27.18 74.73
CA LYS A 627 -18.04 25.95 75.32
C LYS A 627 -17.69 25.74 76.80
N HIS A 628 -16.74 26.50 77.35
CA HIS A 628 -16.35 26.37 78.75
C HIS A 628 -17.12 27.29 79.71
N GLU A 629 -17.78 28.35 79.20
CA GLU A 629 -18.61 29.28 80.00
C GLU A 629 -20.11 28.93 80.01
N GLU A 630 -20.64 28.21 79.01
CA GLU A 630 -22.04 27.78 78.97
C GLU A 630 -22.33 26.44 79.70
N LEU A 631 -21.29 25.74 80.18
CA LEU A 631 -21.41 24.48 80.91
C LEU A 631 -21.35 24.63 82.44
N GLN A 632 -21.26 25.86 82.97
CA GLN A 632 -21.31 26.14 84.42
C GLN A 632 -22.58 26.87 84.89
N LEU A 633 -23.56 27.10 84.00
CA LEU A 633 -24.78 27.86 84.31
C LEU A 633 -26.09 27.04 84.18
N VAL A 634 -26.02 25.71 83.99
CA VAL A 634 -27.20 24.84 83.83
C VAL A 634 -27.32 23.76 84.91
N GLU A 635 -26.38 23.64 85.84
CA GLU A 635 -26.41 22.66 86.94
C GLU A 635 -27.03 23.15 88.26
N THR A 636 -27.61 24.36 88.30
CA THR A 636 -28.18 24.94 89.53
C THR A 636 -29.69 25.18 89.54
N GLU A 637 -30.43 24.75 88.51
CA GLU A 637 -31.90 24.92 88.47
C GLU A 637 -32.64 23.67 87.94
N SER A 638 -32.52 22.53 88.62
CA SER A 638 -33.53 21.45 88.47
C SER A 638 -33.66 20.51 89.67
N GLN A 639 -33.43 21.02 90.89
CA GLN A 639 -33.98 20.42 92.11
C GLN A 639 -35.26 21.17 92.48
N ILE A 640 -36.41 20.81 91.88
CA ILE A 640 -37.76 20.96 92.42
C ILE A 640 -38.69 20.13 91.52
N ALA A 641 -39.67 19.46 92.14
CA ALA A 641 -40.79 18.70 91.54
C ALA A 641 -40.56 17.19 91.26
N VAL A 642 -40.48 16.44 92.36
CA VAL A 642 -40.89 15.03 92.46
C VAL A 642 -42.41 14.98 92.68
N LYS A 643 -43.18 14.30 91.80
CA LYS A 643 -44.28 13.35 92.12
C LYS A 643 -45.29 13.16 90.97
N TYR A 644 -45.39 11.92 90.48
CA TYR A 644 -46.56 11.02 90.44
C TYR A 644 -46.37 10.01 89.27
N LYS A 645 -45.91 8.79 89.55
CA LYS A 645 -46.70 7.53 89.64
C LYS A 645 -47.46 7.22 88.32
N THR A 646 -47.22 6.10 87.64
CA THR A 646 -47.64 4.77 88.09
C THR A 646 -47.01 3.62 87.28
N LYS A 647 -46.65 2.57 88.02
CA LYS A 647 -46.32 1.16 87.68
C LYS A 647 -45.09 0.86 86.82
#